data_AF-A0A101GWK4-F1
#
_entry.id   AF-A0A101GWK4-F1
#
_cell.length_a   1.000
_cell.length_b   1.000
_cell.length_c   1.000
_cell.angle_alpha   90.00
_cell.angle_beta   90.00
_cell.angle_gamma   90.00
#
_symmetry.space_group_name_H-M   'P 1'
#
loop_
_entity.id
_entity.type
_entity.pdbx_description
1 polymer ?
#
loop_
_entity_poly.entity_id
_entity_poly.type
_entity_poly.pdbx_seq_one_letter_code
_entity_poly.pdbx_strand_id
1 'polypeptide(L)'
;MSNKSEVYPFRRSGKKQGIRKKKPVKHTAKNNKNSLPAKVGTSVSGKQFFLLAAGFFLGRSVLFGELVPFAAAFAGAVAIIMPASSLLAVVGLILGLATVFQGLSLMVDCAAVMLVWIFLLYSQDNVKNPSIVIPAVVFALSLILKIGCLIFIDFSAYDYISITFEAVFAGLFTFIFLKALPYLSRISSPQGPEAEELLSALILLAGILAGTSGLEFRGVSLQGLLSRLIILVLACGGGMGQGAVAGALMGIIPGLAYVTVPVLTGVYSFAGFVAGFCRGLGKQGVAAGFLAGNLILLIYIKNFGNLIAAVIESCLAIVLFFLFPSRKIEQLAESFSLIISGNTAPLSTGGRLEGLIRKRLSKWSCVLKDLSLGYAQTCAAAPEERREPALQALFREIGQKVCNGCGIYQICWERKFYLTYQSLLDAFAQVELYGQVTVSDLPEFLKRRCTRARELAITISCLYDTYKLNLYWTKRVLESKEIVSEQLKGMSEIVEDMSSELQLEVREFAGREVYLKDKLKRSGIPVTDVKMSRNDDYGIEVGISRLPCADNLDCSARLIPAISRFFKGPLSAPSVNCAGPLGEDLCFLRLYPGLKYQAKVGIAKIGKGGNVVCGDSHAFVHLKGGEFAFMLSDGMGAGESAALESGAALALLKNLLESGLGRELAVKTVNSLMMLRFPGDSFATVDLIILDLYTGQAEFTKIGAPPSFLKQGKRVNSVRANSLPVGIIKDIDVVTVSRRLTPGDLVVMVSDGMLDIYSGPAGKENWLRDVIQGAGEIEPQDLADLLLNLAVTSVGGADRIPDDISILTVCFEKRSFDKKMEGKAYQCGNI
;
A
#
# COMPACT_ATOMS: atom_id res chain seq x y z
N MET A 1 -57.24 -16.40 14.33
CA MET A 1 -56.81 -17.40 15.34
C MET A 1 -55.32 -17.64 15.13
N SER A 2 -54.42 -17.72 16.11
CA SER A 2 -54.35 -17.29 17.51
C SER A 2 -52.84 -17.02 17.76
N ASN A 3 -52.40 -15.80 18.02
CA ASN A 3 -52.24 -15.18 19.35
C ASN A 3 -51.30 -15.92 20.33
N LYS A 4 -50.37 -15.13 20.91
CA LYS A 4 -49.52 -15.34 22.10
C LYS A 4 -48.15 -16.06 22.01
N SER A 5 -47.15 -15.20 22.19
CA SER A 5 -45.87 -15.38 22.91
C SER A 5 -45.94 -16.11 24.27
N GLU A 6 -44.92 -16.92 24.60
CA GLU A 6 -44.41 -17.29 25.96
C GLU A 6 -43.29 -18.39 25.77
N VAL A 7 -42.24 -18.58 26.59
CA VAL A 7 -41.54 -17.76 27.62
C VAL A 7 -40.10 -18.32 27.85
N TYR A 8 -39.18 -17.58 28.52
CA TYR A 8 -37.82 -18.05 28.91
C TYR A 8 -37.86 -19.25 29.90
N PRO A 9 -36.93 -20.24 29.84
CA PRO A 9 -35.74 -20.14 30.69
C PRO A 9 -34.48 -20.91 30.21
N PHE A 10 -33.30 -20.53 30.72
CA PHE A 10 -32.17 -21.47 30.86
C PHE A 10 -31.50 -21.37 32.23
N ARG A 11 -31.34 -22.53 32.89
CA ARG A 11 -30.89 -22.66 34.28
C ARG A 11 -29.48 -23.29 34.33
N ARG A 12 -28.64 -22.81 35.25
CA ARG A 12 -27.23 -23.23 35.44
C ARG A 12 -27.06 -24.65 36.01
N SER A 13 -25.99 -25.33 35.57
CA SER A 13 -25.18 -26.31 36.33
C SER A 13 -23.80 -26.43 35.66
N GLY A 14 -22.63 -26.46 36.30
CA GLY A 14 -22.28 -26.12 37.69
C GLY A 14 -20.87 -26.59 38.12
N LYS A 15 -19.99 -25.67 38.59
CA LYS A 15 -18.82 -25.87 39.52
C LYS A 15 -17.70 -26.88 39.10
N LYS A 16 -16.41 -26.75 39.47
CA LYS A 16 -15.60 -25.74 40.19
C LYS A 16 -14.07 -26.06 40.03
N GLN A 17 -13.26 -25.04 40.40
CA GLN A 17 -11.85 -25.01 40.85
C GLN A 17 -10.82 -24.53 39.80
N GLY A 18 -9.93 -23.56 40.08
CA GLY A 18 -9.81 -22.66 41.24
C GLY A 18 -8.67 -21.64 41.04
N ILE A 19 -8.85 -20.38 41.46
CA ILE A 19 -7.83 -19.30 41.30
C ILE A 19 -7.58 -18.59 42.65
N ARG A 20 -6.30 -18.37 42.99
CA ARG A 20 -5.85 -17.71 44.23
C ARG A 20 -6.00 -16.18 44.15
N LYS A 21 -6.50 -15.56 45.22
CA LYS A 21 -6.54 -14.10 45.42
C LYS A 21 -5.20 -13.56 45.97
N LYS A 22 -4.81 -12.35 45.58
CA LYS A 22 -3.93 -11.45 46.37
C LYS A 22 -4.67 -10.13 46.67
N LYS A 23 -4.23 -9.44 47.74
CA LYS A 23 -4.99 -8.40 48.47
C LYS A 23 -4.85 -6.99 47.84
N PRO A 24 -5.83 -6.09 48.02
CA PRO A 24 -5.64 -4.65 47.83
C PRO A 24 -4.96 -4.02 49.07
N VAL A 25 -4.15 -2.99 48.86
CA VAL A 25 -3.54 -2.17 49.93
C VAL A 25 -4.33 -0.87 50.08
N LYS A 26 -4.69 -0.52 51.33
CA LYS A 26 -5.31 0.75 51.66
C LYS A 26 -4.25 1.85 51.69
N HIS A 27 -4.54 3.02 51.12
CA HIS A 27 -3.92 4.27 51.56
C HIS A 27 -4.99 5.18 52.17
N THR A 28 -4.65 5.75 53.33
CA THR A 28 -5.54 6.50 54.23
C THR A 28 -5.66 7.95 53.81
N ALA A 29 -6.88 8.49 53.84
CA ALA A 29 -7.10 9.93 53.81
C ALA A 29 -6.44 10.58 55.03
N LYS A 30 -5.77 11.73 54.85
CA LYS A 30 -5.34 12.60 55.94
C LYS A 30 -5.83 14.01 55.68
N ASN A 31 -6.78 14.42 56.50
CA ASN A 31 -7.38 15.74 56.52
C ASN A 31 -6.36 16.75 57.08
N ASN A 32 -6.22 17.95 56.50
CA ASN A 32 -5.64 19.07 57.22
C ASN A 32 -6.15 20.43 56.71
N LYS A 33 -6.41 21.34 57.66
CA LYS A 33 -7.05 22.65 57.43
C LYS A 33 -6.02 23.77 57.23
N ASN A 34 -6.50 24.87 56.63
CA ASN A 34 -6.06 26.27 56.77
C ASN A 34 -4.56 26.61 56.64
N SER A 35 -4.21 27.38 55.59
CA SER A 35 -3.41 28.62 55.74
C SER A 35 -3.34 29.44 54.44
N LEU A 36 -3.72 30.71 54.53
CA LEU A 36 -3.20 31.83 53.75
C LEU A 36 -2.40 32.74 54.72
N PRO A 37 -1.46 33.59 54.27
CA PRO A 37 -0.81 33.69 52.96
C PRO A 37 0.74 33.63 53.07
N ALA A 38 1.44 34.20 52.09
CA ALA A 38 2.87 34.56 52.08
C ALA A 38 3.93 33.45 51.86
N LYS A 39 4.34 33.31 50.59
CA LYS A 39 5.77 33.33 50.21
C LYS A 39 5.94 33.86 48.78
N VAL A 40 6.05 35.19 48.68
CA VAL A 40 6.63 35.83 47.47
C VAL A 40 8.14 35.61 47.56
N GLY A 41 8.70 34.89 46.60
CA GLY A 41 10.06 34.34 46.69
C GLY A 41 10.59 33.80 45.37
N THR A 42 10.44 34.60 44.31
CA THR A 42 11.25 34.61 43.07
C THR A 42 11.98 33.32 42.66
N SER A 43 11.28 32.48 41.90
CA SER A 43 11.81 31.96 40.65
C SER A 43 10.65 31.80 39.67
N VAL A 44 10.44 32.81 38.82
CA VAL A 44 9.32 32.82 37.86
C VAL A 44 9.53 31.67 36.87
N SER A 45 8.64 30.69 36.89
CA SER A 45 8.68 29.59 35.92
C SER A 45 8.43 30.14 34.51
N GLY A 46 9.06 29.60 33.47
CA GLY A 46 8.91 30.10 32.09
C GLY A 46 7.45 30.19 31.63
N LYS A 47 6.57 29.31 32.14
CA LYS A 47 5.11 29.35 31.90
C LYS A 47 4.44 30.58 32.53
N GLN A 48 4.88 31.02 33.71
CA GLN A 48 4.35 32.22 34.40
C GLN A 48 4.76 33.50 33.67
N PHE A 49 6.01 33.58 33.19
CA PHE A 49 6.47 34.71 32.38
C PHE A 49 5.70 34.83 31.07
N PHE A 50 5.45 33.70 30.39
CA PHE A 50 4.63 33.66 29.18
C PHE A 50 3.21 34.17 29.42
N LEU A 51 2.54 33.75 30.50
CA LEU A 51 1.19 34.21 30.83
C LEU A 51 1.12 35.72 31.16
N LEU A 52 2.13 36.26 31.86
CA LEU A 52 2.24 37.70 32.11
C LEU A 52 2.39 38.48 30.81
N ALA A 53 3.30 38.06 29.92
CA ALA A 53 3.56 38.71 28.64
C ALA A 53 2.37 38.61 27.68
N ALA A 54 1.75 37.43 27.57
CA ALA A 54 0.53 37.24 26.77
C ALA A 54 -0.62 38.09 27.29
N GLY A 55 -0.81 38.16 28.62
CA GLY A 55 -1.78 39.05 29.26
C GLY A 55 -1.51 40.52 28.95
N PHE A 56 -0.26 40.99 29.03
CA PHE A 56 0.09 42.37 28.70
C PHE A 56 -0.30 42.75 27.26
N PHE A 57 0.06 41.93 26.28
CA PHE A 57 -0.31 42.23 24.88
C PHE A 57 -1.81 42.06 24.61
N LEU A 58 -2.49 41.06 25.17
CA LEU A 58 -3.94 40.87 25.00
C LEU A 58 -4.79 41.92 25.75
N GLY A 59 -4.25 42.56 26.78
CA GLY A 59 -4.85 43.75 27.41
C GLY A 59 -4.66 45.02 26.58
N ARG A 60 -3.61 45.06 25.74
CA ARG A 60 -3.31 46.17 24.83
C ARG A 60 -3.98 46.03 23.45
N SER A 61 -4.47 44.85 23.08
CA SER A 61 -5.07 44.58 21.77
C SER A 61 -6.49 45.14 21.67
N VAL A 62 -6.68 46.15 20.81
CA VAL A 62 -7.97 46.78 20.52
C VAL A 62 -8.43 46.43 19.09
N LEU A 63 -9.72 46.18 18.91
CA LEU A 63 -10.37 45.96 17.61
C LEU A 63 -11.21 47.17 17.21
N PHE A 64 -11.16 47.55 15.93
CA PHE A 64 -11.87 48.71 15.38
C PHE A 64 -11.60 50.05 16.10
N GLY A 65 -10.46 50.18 16.78
CA GLY A 65 -10.06 51.38 17.52
C GLY A 65 -10.62 51.52 18.94
N GLU A 66 -11.68 50.80 19.31
CA GLU A 66 -12.37 50.98 20.60
C GLU A 66 -12.67 49.68 21.39
N LEU A 67 -12.87 48.53 20.72
CA LEU A 67 -13.34 47.30 21.40
C LEU A 67 -12.19 46.52 22.04
N VAL A 68 -12.34 46.07 23.30
CA VAL A 68 -11.29 45.32 24.04
C VAL A 68 -11.69 43.88 24.45
N PRO A 69 -12.25 43.05 23.53
CA PRO A 69 -12.84 41.76 23.90
C PRO A 69 -11.81 40.71 24.36
N PHE A 70 -10.55 40.85 23.95
CA PHE A 70 -9.48 39.90 24.27
C PHE A 70 -9.16 39.86 25.77
N ALA A 71 -9.32 40.98 26.48
CA ALA A 71 -8.94 41.07 27.89
C ALA A 71 -9.86 40.22 28.79
N ALA A 72 -11.17 40.42 28.68
CA ALA A 72 -12.17 39.61 29.40
C ALA A 72 -12.10 38.13 28.98
N ALA A 73 -11.88 37.85 27.68
CA ALA A 73 -11.77 36.49 27.16
C ALA A 73 -10.57 35.71 27.74
N PHE A 74 -9.40 36.34 27.78
CA PHE A 74 -8.19 35.71 28.31
C PHE A 74 -8.28 35.51 29.82
N ALA A 75 -8.84 36.48 30.56
CA ALA A 75 -9.08 36.34 32.00
C ALA A 75 -9.96 35.12 32.32
N GLY A 76 -11.07 34.94 31.59
CA GLY A 76 -11.98 33.81 31.79
C GLY A 76 -11.37 32.45 31.43
N ALA A 77 -10.62 32.37 30.33
CA ALA A 77 -9.98 31.12 29.91
C ALA A 77 -8.83 30.68 30.83
N VAL A 78 -7.98 31.63 31.28
CA VAL A 78 -6.85 31.32 32.17
C VAL A 78 -7.32 30.98 33.59
N ALA A 79 -8.40 31.62 34.09
CA ALA A 79 -8.96 31.33 35.41
C ALA A 79 -9.26 29.82 35.60
N ILE A 80 -9.83 29.19 34.56
CA ILE A 80 -10.28 27.80 34.60
C ILE A 80 -9.14 26.81 34.29
N ILE A 81 -8.27 27.11 33.33
CA ILE A 81 -7.25 26.15 32.87
C ILE A 81 -6.00 26.20 33.75
N MET A 82 -5.64 27.36 34.28
CA MET A 82 -4.44 27.55 35.10
C MET A 82 -4.73 28.45 36.32
N PRO A 83 -5.68 28.07 37.23
CA PRO A 83 -6.11 28.90 38.35
C PRO A 83 -4.94 29.41 39.20
N ALA A 84 -3.97 28.54 39.51
CA ALA A 84 -2.80 28.85 40.34
C ALA A 84 -1.87 29.94 39.77
N SER A 85 -1.93 30.23 38.46
CA SER A 85 -1.15 31.31 37.82
C SER A 85 -2.02 32.38 37.17
N SER A 86 -3.35 32.31 37.33
CA SER A 86 -4.30 33.24 36.71
C SER A 86 -4.13 34.69 37.17
N LEU A 87 -3.73 34.90 38.43
CA LEU A 87 -3.38 36.22 38.98
C LEU A 87 -2.34 36.95 38.12
N LEU A 88 -1.30 36.25 37.65
CA LEU A 88 -0.23 36.85 36.83
C LEU A 88 -0.73 37.26 35.44
N ALA A 89 -1.64 36.48 34.84
CA ALA A 89 -2.27 36.84 33.58
C ALA A 89 -3.16 38.09 33.74
N VAL A 90 -3.93 38.20 34.83
CA VAL A 90 -4.78 39.35 35.13
C VAL A 90 -3.97 40.61 35.44
N VAL A 91 -2.87 40.49 36.19
CA VAL A 91 -1.92 41.61 36.37
C VAL A 91 -1.35 42.07 35.02
N GLY A 92 -1.00 41.14 34.14
CA GLY A 92 -0.59 41.46 32.77
C GLY A 92 -1.67 42.22 32.00
N LEU A 93 -2.91 41.72 32.01
CA LEU A 93 -4.07 42.35 31.34
C LEU A 93 -4.31 43.79 31.80
N ILE A 94 -4.32 44.03 33.12
CA ILE A 94 -4.55 45.35 33.71
C ILE A 94 -3.41 46.32 33.34
N LEU A 95 -2.16 45.86 33.38
CA LEU A 95 -1.01 46.64 32.90
C LEU A 95 -1.12 46.96 31.40
N GLY A 96 -1.59 46.02 30.59
CA GLY A 96 -1.84 46.23 29.15
C GLY A 96 -2.88 47.31 28.90
N LEU A 97 -4.06 47.18 29.52
CA LEU A 97 -5.17 48.16 29.44
C LEU A 97 -4.72 49.58 29.81
N ALA A 98 -3.96 49.71 30.90
CA ALA A 98 -3.44 50.99 31.39
C ALA A 98 -2.43 51.68 30.43
N THR A 99 -1.92 50.99 29.41
CA THR A 99 -1.08 51.60 28.36
C THR A 99 -1.85 52.14 27.15
N VAL A 100 -3.18 51.97 27.12
CA VAL A 100 -4.04 52.39 26.01
C VAL A 100 -5.17 53.30 26.48
N PHE A 101 -5.87 52.91 27.53
CA PHE A 101 -7.05 53.62 28.03
C PHE A 101 -6.73 54.41 29.31
N GLN A 102 -7.45 55.51 29.50
CA GLN A 102 -7.32 56.40 30.66
C GLN A 102 -8.72 56.84 31.12
N GLY A 103 -8.84 57.23 32.39
CA GLY A 103 -10.10 57.69 32.96
C GLY A 103 -11.13 56.57 33.16
N LEU A 104 -12.40 56.86 32.87
CA LEU A 104 -13.52 56.00 33.24
C LEU A 104 -13.55 54.66 32.47
N SER A 105 -13.20 54.66 31.18
CA SER A 105 -13.16 53.44 30.36
C SER A 105 -12.20 52.39 30.94
N LEU A 106 -10.98 52.82 31.31
CA LEU A 106 -10.00 51.98 31.99
C LEU A 106 -10.57 51.35 33.28
N MET A 107 -11.32 52.11 34.09
CA MET A 107 -11.93 51.60 35.31
C MET A 107 -13.00 50.54 35.02
N VAL A 108 -13.85 50.76 34.01
CA VAL A 108 -14.89 49.82 33.58
C VAL A 108 -14.27 48.53 33.04
N ASP A 109 -13.22 48.61 32.22
CA ASP A 109 -12.56 47.44 31.64
C ASP A 109 -11.79 46.63 32.68
N CYS A 110 -11.08 47.31 33.59
CA CYS A 110 -10.43 46.64 34.72
C CYS A 110 -11.46 45.98 35.65
N ALA A 111 -12.60 46.62 35.89
CA ALA A 111 -13.69 46.03 36.66
C ALA A 111 -14.29 44.80 35.94
N ALA A 112 -14.46 44.83 34.62
CA ALA A 112 -14.93 43.69 33.83
C ALA A 112 -13.99 42.49 33.94
N VAL A 113 -12.68 42.71 33.72
CA VAL A 113 -11.65 41.68 33.85
C VAL A 113 -11.61 41.08 35.26
N MET A 114 -11.66 41.92 36.30
CA MET A 114 -11.64 41.48 37.70
C MET A 114 -12.90 40.70 38.09
N LEU A 115 -14.09 41.16 37.66
CA LEU A 115 -15.36 40.52 37.97
C LEU A 115 -15.43 39.13 37.30
N VAL A 116 -15.09 39.04 36.01
CA VAL A 116 -15.00 37.77 35.27
C VAL A 116 -14.03 36.80 35.94
N TRP A 117 -12.84 37.26 36.34
CA TRP A 117 -11.83 36.44 37.00
C TRP A 117 -12.30 35.93 38.38
N ILE A 118 -12.82 36.81 39.24
CA ILE A 118 -13.30 36.42 40.58
C ILE A 118 -14.48 35.44 40.49
N PHE A 119 -15.45 35.70 39.61
CA PHE A 119 -16.62 34.84 39.45
C PHE A 119 -16.23 33.43 38.97
N LEU A 120 -15.34 33.34 37.99
CA LEU A 120 -14.89 32.05 37.45
C LEU A 120 -13.89 31.31 38.34
N LEU A 121 -13.20 31.99 39.26
CA LEU A 121 -12.47 31.33 40.35
C LEU A 121 -13.40 30.72 41.40
N TYR A 122 -14.57 31.30 41.65
CA TYR A 122 -15.53 30.78 42.62
C TYR A 122 -16.40 29.64 42.06
N SER A 123 -16.68 29.64 40.75
CA SER A 123 -17.62 28.70 40.12
C SER A 123 -17.03 27.33 39.73
N GLN A 124 -15.73 27.08 39.95
CA GLN A 124 -14.98 25.99 39.31
C GLN A 124 -15.56 24.58 39.54
N ASP A 125 -16.02 24.27 40.75
CA ASP A 125 -16.47 22.93 41.12
C ASP A 125 -17.85 22.54 40.54
N ASN A 126 -18.60 23.48 39.95
CA ASN A 126 -20.01 23.29 39.59
C ASN A 126 -20.31 23.25 38.07
N VAL A 127 -19.31 23.43 37.20
CA VAL A 127 -19.53 23.57 35.76
C VAL A 127 -19.48 22.22 35.03
N LYS A 128 -20.66 21.70 34.67
CA LYS A 128 -20.79 20.41 33.95
C LYS A 128 -20.30 20.44 32.49
N ASN A 129 -20.34 21.59 31.82
CA ASN A 129 -19.95 21.76 30.41
C ASN A 129 -19.10 23.05 30.22
N PRO A 130 -17.79 23.03 30.56
CA PRO A 130 -16.96 24.24 30.58
C PRO A 130 -16.89 24.95 29.22
N SER A 131 -16.82 24.18 28.13
CA SER A 131 -16.69 24.73 26.77
C SER A 131 -17.79 25.70 26.35
N ILE A 132 -19.02 25.56 26.84
CA ILE A 132 -20.16 26.42 26.47
C ILE A 132 -20.53 27.38 27.61
N VAL A 133 -20.50 26.91 28.86
CA VAL A 133 -20.92 27.71 30.01
C VAL A 133 -19.97 28.88 30.27
N ILE A 134 -18.65 28.68 30.14
CA ILE A 134 -17.68 29.75 30.44
C ILE A 134 -17.79 30.91 29.44
N PRO A 135 -17.82 30.70 28.10
CA PRO A 135 -18.14 31.76 27.13
C PRO A 135 -19.42 32.54 27.42
N ALA A 136 -20.51 31.84 27.78
CA ALA A 136 -21.78 32.47 28.09
C ALA A 136 -21.71 33.34 29.36
N VAL A 137 -20.95 32.91 30.37
CA VAL A 137 -20.69 33.69 31.59
C VAL A 137 -19.84 34.92 31.28
N VAL A 138 -18.75 34.81 30.49
CA VAL A 138 -17.93 35.97 30.10
C VAL A 138 -18.75 36.99 29.31
N PHE A 139 -19.58 36.53 28.36
CA PHE A 139 -20.54 37.37 27.63
C PHE A 139 -21.48 38.12 28.59
N ALA A 140 -22.21 37.39 29.44
CA ALA A 140 -23.22 37.97 30.32
C ALA A 140 -22.64 38.95 31.34
N LEU A 141 -21.51 38.62 31.96
CA LEU A 141 -20.86 39.49 32.95
C LEU A 141 -20.29 40.77 32.32
N SER A 142 -19.68 40.66 31.13
CA SER A 142 -19.17 41.83 30.41
C SER A 142 -20.30 42.76 29.98
N LEU A 143 -21.40 42.18 29.45
CA LEU A 143 -22.57 42.94 29.01
C LEU A 143 -23.27 43.66 30.19
N ILE A 144 -23.58 42.92 31.26
CA ILE A 144 -24.29 43.47 32.43
C ILE A 144 -23.48 44.59 33.09
N LEU A 145 -22.17 44.41 33.27
CA LEU A 145 -21.35 45.42 33.92
C LEU A 145 -21.22 46.69 33.06
N LYS A 146 -20.91 46.55 31.77
CA LYS A 146 -20.71 47.72 30.88
C LYS A 146 -22.02 48.49 30.64
N ILE A 147 -23.15 47.79 30.46
CA ILE A 147 -24.47 48.44 30.39
C ILE A 147 -24.83 49.10 31.73
N GLY A 148 -24.54 48.45 32.86
CA GLY A 148 -24.77 49.01 34.19
C GLY A 148 -23.98 50.31 34.45
N CYS A 149 -22.74 50.40 33.96
CA CYS A 149 -21.94 51.63 34.01
C CYS A 149 -22.45 52.72 33.04
N LEU A 150 -22.96 52.33 31.87
CA LEU A 150 -23.55 53.26 30.87
C LEU A 150 -24.72 54.09 31.43
N ILE A 151 -25.50 53.55 32.38
CA ILE A 151 -26.64 54.25 33.00
C ILE A 151 -26.20 55.54 33.74
N PHE A 152 -24.94 55.66 34.11
CA PHE A 152 -24.39 56.83 34.83
C PHE A 152 -23.75 57.88 33.91
N ILE A 153 -23.88 57.74 32.59
CA ILE A 153 -23.26 58.60 31.57
C ILE A 153 -24.33 58.95 30.52
N ASP A 154 -24.27 60.15 29.93
CA ASP A 154 -25.05 60.45 28.73
C ASP A 154 -24.67 59.50 27.60
N PHE A 155 -25.64 58.73 27.10
CA PHE A 155 -25.40 57.58 26.23
C PHE A 155 -25.84 57.83 24.78
N SER A 156 -25.12 57.24 23.83
CA SER A 156 -25.54 57.15 22.44
C SER A 156 -26.06 55.74 22.11
N ALA A 157 -26.84 55.63 21.02
CA ALA A 157 -27.23 54.32 20.48
C ALA A 157 -26.01 53.52 19.97
N TYR A 158 -24.90 54.19 19.65
CA TYR A 158 -23.66 53.55 19.22
C TYR A 158 -22.98 52.79 20.37
N ASP A 159 -22.95 53.36 21.59
CA ASP A 159 -22.27 52.75 22.74
C ASP A 159 -22.90 51.40 23.13
N TYR A 160 -24.23 51.30 23.10
CA TYR A 160 -24.96 50.05 23.31
C TYR A 160 -24.59 48.98 22.27
N ILE A 161 -24.47 49.37 21.00
CA ILE A 161 -24.08 48.47 19.90
C ILE A 161 -22.62 48.02 20.08
N SER A 162 -21.73 48.97 20.39
CA SER A 162 -20.29 48.76 20.63
C SER A 162 -20.05 47.76 21.77
N ILE A 163 -20.65 48.00 22.94
CA ILE A 163 -20.56 47.12 24.11
C ILE A 163 -21.17 45.74 23.85
N THR A 164 -22.26 45.67 23.09
CA THR A 164 -22.87 44.38 22.70
C THR A 164 -21.93 43.58 21.81
N PHE A 165 -21.32 44.20 20.80
CA PHE A 165 -20.30 43.55 19.96
C PHE A 165 -19.09 43.10 20.77
N GLU A 166 -18.61 43.93 21.69
CA GLU A 166 -17.48 43.57 22.55
C GLU A 166 -17.79 42.35 23.42
N ALA A 167 -18.96 42.30 24.05
CA ALA A 167 -19.38 41.15 24.85
C ALA A 167 -19.49 39.88 23.99
N VAL A 168 -20.06 39.96 22.78
CA VAL A 168 -20.13 38.84 21.83
C VAL A 168 -18.74 38.33 21.45
N PHE A 169 -17.82 39.23 21.10
CA PHE A 169 -16.44 38.86 20.79
C PHE A 169 -15.71 38.29 22.01
N ALA A 170 -15.92 38.83 23.22
CA ALA A 170 -15.31 38.32 24.44
C ALA A 170 -15.76 36.87 24.73
N GLY A 171 -17.06 36.57 24.59
CA GLY A 171 -17.57 35.20 24.66
C GLY A 171 -16.95 34.28 23.59
N LEU A 172 -16.93 34.71 22.33
CA LEU A 172 -16.39 33.93 21.22
C LEU A 172 -14.87 33.66 21.35
N PHE A 173 -14.07 34.65 21.75
CA PHE A 173 -12.65 34.46 22.02
C PHE A 173 -12.40 33.62 23.27
N THR A 174 -13.28 33.65 24.28
CA THR A 174 -13.19 32.74 25.43
C THR A 174 -13.29 31.28 24.98
N PHE A 175 -14.23 30.95 24.09
CA PHE A 175 -14.38 29.60 23.52
C PHE A 175 -13.09 29.13 22.82
N ILE A 176 -12.48 30.02 22.03
CA ILE A 176 -11.24 29.75 21.30
C ILE A 176 -10.08 29.56 22.29
N PHE A 177 -9.91 30.44 23.27
CA PHE A 177 -8.79 30.39 24.21
C PHE A 177 -8.87 29.18 25.17
N LEU A 178 -10.08 28.69 25.47
CA LEU A 178 -10.27 27.44 26.21
C LEU A 178 -9.71 26.21 25.47
N LYS A 179 -9.62 26.23 24.14
CA LYS A 179 -8.96 25.19 23.32
C LYS A 179 -7.46 25.47 23.10
N ALA A 180 -7.04 26.73 23.03
CA ALA A 180 -5.65 27.11 22.76
C ALA A 180 -4.70 26.89 23.96
N LEU A 181 -5.15 27.22 25.18
CA LEU A 181 -4.31 27.19 26.40
C LEU A 181 -3.87 25.78 26.84
N PRO A 182 -4.69 24.71 26.78
CA PRO A 182 -4.27 23.36 27.15
C PRO A 182 -3.15 22.85 26.25
N TYR A 183 -3.20 23.13 24.95
CA TYR A 183 -2.16 22.79 23.98
C TYR A 183 -0.80 23.41 24.34
N LEU A 184 -0.76 24.72 24.60
CA LEU A 184 0.45 25.43 25.07
C LEU A 184 1.06 24.80 26.33
N SER A 185 0.22 24.24 27.21
CA SER A 185 0.70 23.55 28.42
C SER A 185 1.32 22.16 28.15
N ARG A 186 0.90 21.51 27.04
CA ARG A 186 1.20 20.12 26.64
C ARG A 186 2.27 19.97 25.56
N ILE A 187 2.89 21.05 25.06
CA ILE A 187 3.91 21.07 23.99
C ILE A 187 5.07 20.04 24.14
N SER A 188 5.32 19.49 25.33
CA SER A 188 6.31 18.42 25.56
C SER A 188 5.75 16.99 25.51
N SER A 189 4.48 16.80 25.14
CA SER A 189 3.82 15.49 25.03
C SER A 189 4.04 14.89 23.64
N PRO A 190 4.22 13.56 23.49
CA PRO A 190 4.39 12.90 22.18
C PRO A 190 3.08 12.78 21.36
N GLN A 191 1.95 13.26 21.88
CA GLN A 191 0.70 13.33 21.13
C GLN A 191 0.64 14.65 20.34
N GLY A 192 0.51 14.56 19.02
CA GLY A 192 0.42 15.74 18.15
C GLY A 192 -0.88 16.52 18.36
N PRO A 193 -0.89 17.84 18.06
CA PRO A 193 -2.07 18.69 18.22
C PRO A 193 -3.24 18.28 17.33
N GLU A 194 -4.46 18.46 17.84
CA GLU A 194 -5.66 18.47 17.01
C GLU A 194 -5.76 19.78 16.20
N ALA A 195 -6.36 19.72 15.01
CA ALA A 195 -6.43 20.87 14.10
C ALA A 195 -7.16 22.09 14.74
N GLU A 196 -8.13 21.86 15.61
CA GLU A 196 -8.86 22.91 16.35
C GLU A 196 -8.01 23.55 17.46
N GLU A 197 -7.20 22.77 18.17
CA GLU A 197 -6.26 23.29 19.19
C GLU A 197 -5.21 24.19 18.53
N LEU A 198 -4.73 23.82 17.34
CA LEU A 198 -3.72 24.60 16.63
C LEU A 198 -4.29 25.85 15.96
N LEU A 199 -5.48 25.77 15.35
CA LEU A 199 -6.17 26.94 14.80
C LEU A 199 -6.50 27.96 15.90
N SER A 200 -6.94 27.49 17.08
CA SER A 200 -7.18 28.37 18.23
C SER A 200 -5.89 28.98 18.79
N ALA A 201 -4.78 28.25 18.79
CA ALA A 201 -3.46 28.80 19.14
C ALA A 201 -2.96 29.87 18.14
N LEU A 202 -3.28 29.76 16.85
CA LEU A 202 -3.00 30.82 15.86
C LEU A 202 -3.82 32.09 16.12
N ILE A 203 -5.09 31.97 16.49
CA ILE A 203 -5.93 33.14 16.83
C ILE A 203 -5.42 33.82 18.10
N LEU A 204 -4.97 33.05 19.10
CA LEU A 204 -4.30 33.59 20.29
C LEU A 204 -3.00 34.33 19.93
N LEU A 205 -2.18 33.78 19.03
CA LEU A 205 -0.98 34.47 18.52
C LEU A 205 -1.34 35.76 17.76
N ALA A 206 -2.40 35.75 16.96
CA ALA A 206 -2.91 36.93 16.25
C ALA A 206 -3.36 38.04 17.22
N GLY A 207 -4.04 37.69 18.31
CA GLY A 207 -4.41 38.64 19.38
C GLY A 207 -3.18 39.25 20.06
N ILE A 208 -2.17 38.43 20.40
CA ILE A 208 -0.89 38.92 20.96
C ILE A 208 -0.19 39.89 19.99
N LEU A 209 -0.21 39.59 18.68
CA LEU A 209 0.35 40.48 17.66
C LEU A 209 -0.43 41.78 17.49
N ALA A 210 -1.77 41.74 17.54
CA ALA A 210 -2.61 42.95 17.56
C ALA A 210 -2.28 43.84 18.76
N GLY A 211 -1.93 43.24 19.91
CA GLY A 211 -1.44 43.92 21.10
C GLY A 211 -0.11 44.66 20.95
N THR A 212 0.66 44.41 19.89
CA THR A 212 1.90 45.16 19.60
C THR A 212 1.67 46.45 18.81
N SER A 213 0.42 46.79 18.50
CA SER A 213 0.03 48.02 17.81
C SER A 213 0.37 49.29 18.63
N GLY A 214 0.63 50.38 17.90
CA GLY A 214 1.09 51.65 18.47
C GLY A 214 2.47 51.63 19.13
N LEU A 215 3.22 50.53 19.09
CA LEU A 215 4.62 50.47 19.53
C LEU A 215 5.55 50.78 18.37
N GLU A 216 5.89 52.06 18.21
CA GLU A 216 6.81 52.56 17.20
C GLU A 216 8.14 52.99 17.83
N PHE A 217 9.26 52.55 17.25
CA PHE A 217 10.60 53.00 17.65
C PHE A 217 11.29 53.63 16.44
N ARG A 218 11.51 54.95 16.49
CA ARG A 218 12.13 55.73 15.39
C ARG A 218 11.47 55.51 14.01
N GLY A 219 10.13 55.41 13.99
CA GLY A 219 9.35 55.19 12.75
C GLY A 219 9.30 53.74 12.26
N VAL A 220 9.77 52.77 13.04
CA VAL A 220 9.64 51.32 12.77
C VAL A 220 8.56 50.75 13.69
N SER A 221 7.52 50.13 13.14
CA SER A 221 6.46 49.49 13.93
C SER A 221 6.87 48.07 14.36
N LEU A 222 6.69 47.75 15.65
CA LEU A 222 6.99 46.40 16.17
C LEU A 222 6.07 45.33 15.54
N GLN A 223 4.80 45.69 15.32
CA GLN A 223 3.81 44.85 14.64
C GLN A 223 4.21 44.53 13.19
N GLY A 224 4.68 45.53 12.44
CA GLY A 224 5.21 45.37 11.08
C GLY A 224 6.46 44.50 11.03
N LEU A 225 7.34 44.60 12.03
CA LEU A 225 8.54 43.77 12.11
C LEU A 225 8.20 42.29 12.35
N LEU A 226 7.36 42.01 13.35
CA LEU A 226 7.03 40.64 13.77
C LEU A 226 6.20 39.89 12.71
N SER A 227 5.22 40.57 12.09
CA SER A 227 4.42 39.98 11.00
C SER A 227 5.29 39.51 9.83
N ARG A 228 6.23 40.36 9.35
CA ARG A 228 7.16 40.00 8.28
C ARG A 228 8.13 38.88 8.66
N LEU A 229 8.60 38.84 9.90
CA LEU A 229 9.45 37.76 10.41
C LEU A 229 8.71 36.41 10.40
N ILE A 230 7.44 36.38 10.83
CA ILE A 230 6.61 35.16 10.80
C ILE A 230 6.40 34.67 9.36
N ILE A 231 6.12 35.59 8.42
CA ILE A 231 5.98 35.24 7.00
C ILE A 231 7.27 34.64 6.45
N LEU A 232 8.44 35.22 6.73
CA LEU A 232 9.74 34.69 6.29
C LEU A 232 10.03 33.29 6.84
N VAL A 233 9.75 33.04 8.13
CA VAL A 233 9.94 31.72 8.76
C VAL A 233 9.03 30.68 8.11
N LEU A 234 7.74 30.97 7.95
CA LEU A 234 6.76 30.03 7.37
C LEU A 234 6.97 29.82 5.86
N ALA A 235 7.35 30.85 5.10
CA ALA A 235 7.74 30.71 3.70
C ALA A 235 8.99 29.82 3.53
N CYS A 236 9.99 29.98 4.41
CA CYS A 236 11.23 29.22 4.34
C CYS A 236 11.06 27.72 4.62
N GLY A 237 10.30 27.36 5.66
CA GLY A 237 10.07 25.95 6.00
C GLY A 237 8.87 25.32 5.28
N GLY A 238 7.96 26.13 4.75
CA GLY A 238 6.68 25.72 4.19
C GLY A 238 6.47 25.91 2.69
N GLY A 239 7.33 26.69 2.02
CA GLY A 239 7.21 27.01 0.60
C GLY A 239 6.04 27.94 0.27
N MET A 240 5.71 28.03 -1.03
CA MET A 240 4.78 29.03 -1.59
C MET A 240 3.41 29.10 -0.90
N GLY A 241 2.81 27.96 -0.55
CA GLY A 241 1.48 27.89 0.05
C GLY A 241 1.44 28.43 1.49
N GLN A 242 2.39 28.00 2.33
CA GLN A 242 2.46 28.48 3.71
C GLN A 242 2.83 29.97 3.77
N GLY A 243 3.74 30.43 2.90
CA GLY A 243 4.10 31.84 2.80
C GLY A 243 2.90 32.72 2.43
N ALA A 244 2.09 32.32 1.46
CA ALA A 244 0.88 33.05 1.06
C ALA A 244 -0.17 33.09 2.19
N VAL A 245 -0.44 31.95 2.84
CA VAL A 245 -1.41 31.87 3.96
C VAL A 245 -0.94 32.69 5.17
N ALA A 246 0.34 32.59 5.53
CA ALA A 246 0.93 33.41 6.58
C ALA A 246 0.81 34.91 6.25
N GLY A 247 1.09 35.29 5.00
CA GLY A 247 0.96 36.66 4.53
C GLY A 247 -0.47 37.19 4.59
N ALA A 248 -1.46 36.39 4.18
CA ALA A 248 -2.87 36.74 4.28
C ALA A 248 -3.31 36.93 5.74
N LEU A 249 -3.01 35.97 6.62
CA LEU A 249 -3.35 36.05 8.05
C LEU A 249 -2.70 37.28 8.71
N MET A 250 -1.40 37.49 8.48
CA MET A 250 -0.64 38.58 9.09
C MET A 250 -1.01 39.96 8.53
N GLY A 251 -1.51 40.03 7.28
CA GLY A 251 -1.98 41.29 6.67
C GLY A 251 -3.40 41.69 7.04
N ILE A 252 -4.25 40.73 7.45
CA ILE A 252 -5.60 41.01 7.98
C ILE A 252 -5.52 41.67 9.36
N ILE A 253 -4.58 41.27 10.23
CA ILE A 253 -4.49 41.74 11.62
C ILE A 253 -4.39 43.29 11.72
N PRO A 254 -3.51 43.99 10.98
CA PRO A 254 -3.50 45.46 10.96
C PRO A 254 -4.81 46.09 10.48
N GLY A 255 -5.47 45.49 9.50
CA GLY A 255 -6.75 45.97 8.95
C GLY A 255 -7.96 45.79 9.87
N LEU A 256 -7.84 44.96 10.91
CA LEU A 256 -8.83 44.85 12.00
C LEU A 256 -8.58 45.86 13.13
N ALA A 257 -7.34 46.33 13.30
CA ALA A 257 -6.96 47.33 14.29
C ALA A 257 -7.22 48.76 13.81
N TYR A 258 -6.96 49.04 12.52
CA TYR A 258 -7.12 50.37 11.91
C TYR A 258 -8.05 50.30 10.70
N VAL A 259 -8.99 51.26 10.60
CA VAL A 259 -9.98 51.40 9.52
C VAL A 259 -9.31 51.80 8.20
N THR A 260 -8.57 50.87 7.62
CA THR A 260 -7.78 51.02 6.40
C THR A 260 -8.11 49.87 5.45
N VAL A 261 -8.15 50.17 4.14
CA VAL A 261 -8.44 49.17 3.10
C VAL A 261 -7.42 48.02 3.22
N PRO A 262 -7.81 46.74 3.10
CA PRO A 262 -6.94 45.57 3.33
C PRO A 262 -5.89 45.31 2.23
N VAL A 263 -5.25 46.38 1.73
CA VAL A 263 -4.15 46.37 0.78
C VAL A 263 -2.94 45.60 1.34
N LEU A 264 -2.68 45.74 2.64
CA LEU A 264 -1.62 45.02 3.37
C LEU A 264 -1.76 43.50 3.26
N THR A 265 -2.98 42.96 3.26
CA THR A 265 -3.27 41.54 3.01
C THR A 265 -2.76 41.07 1.65
N GLY A 266 -2.96 41.88 0.61
CA GLY A 266 -2.45 41.61 -0.74
C GLY A 266 -0.93 41.64 -0.79
N VAL A 267 -0.32 42.68 -0.23
CA VAL A 267 1.16 42.85 -0.19
C VAL A 267 1.83 41.69 0.54
N TYR A 268 1.38 41.35 1.75
CA TYR A 268 2.00 40.30 2.55
C TYR A 268 1.74 38.90 1.99
N SER A 269 0.54 38.61 1.48
CA SER A 269 0.24 37.32 0.84
C SER A 269 1.10 37.10 -0.41
N PHE A 270 1.23 38.11 -1.27
CA PHE A 270 2.09 38.02 -2.45
C PHE A 270 3.58 37.94 -2.10
N ALA A 271 4.06 38.78 -1.17
CA ALA A 271 5.46 38.73 -0.72
C ALA A 271 5.80 37.37 -0.08
N GLY A 272 4.89 36.79 0.70
CA GLY A 272 5.02 35.45 1.26
C GLY A 272 5.00 34.35 0.20
N PHE A 273 4.16 34.47 -0.83
CA PHE A 273 4.14 33.56 -1.98
C PHE A 273 5.47 33.56 -2.73
N VAL A 274 5.99 34.74 -3.12
CA VAL A 274 7.26 34.87 -3.85
C VAL A 274 8.45 34.40 -2.99
N ALA A 275 8.47 34.74 -1.71
CA ALA A 275 9.46 34.22 -0.76
C ALA A 275 9.44 32.67 -0.69
N GLY A 276 8.24 32.07 -0.64
CA GLY A 276 8.07 30.62 -0.59
C GLY A 276 8.36 29.92 -1.92
N PHE A 277 8.19 30.58 -3.05
CA PHE A 277 8.61 30.10 -4.37
C PHE A 277 10.15 30.01 -4.46
N CYS A 278 10.86 31.03 -3.96
CA CYS A 278 12.32 31.07 -3.94
C CYS A 278 12.98 30.15 -2.88
N ARG A 279 12.21 29.30 -2.17
CA ARG A 279 12.72 28.36 -1.15
C ARG A 279 13.81 27.41 -1.68
N GLY A 280 13.75 27.02 -2.96
CA GLY A 280 14.75 26.14 -3.58
C GLY A 280 16.18 26.69 -3.58
N LEU A 281 16.35 28.01 -3.44
CA LEU A 281 17.63 28.70 -3.33
C LEU A 281 18.05 28.93 -1.85
N GLY A 282 17.44 28.21 -0.91
CA GLY A 282 17.69 28.32 0.52
C GLY A 282 17.26 29.65 1.14
N LYS A 283 17.76 29.95 2.34
CA LYS A 283 17.42 31.18 3.09
C LYS A 283 17.63 32.48 2.29
N GLN A 284 18.69 32.54 1.50
CA GLN A 284 19.02 33.71 0.69
C GLN A 284 17.95 33.95 -0.39
N GLY A 285 17.50 32.88 -1.05
CA GLY A 285 16.36 32.94 -1.97
C GLY A 285 15.08 33.44 -1.33
N VAL A 286 14.72 32.92 -0.16
CA VAL A 286 13.49 33.33 0.56
C VAL A 286 13.54 34.82 0.92
N ALA A 287 14.67 35.32 1.43
CA ALA A 287 14.84 36.73 1.76
C ALA A 287 14.78 37.63 0.51
N ALA A 288 15.44 37.24 -0.58
CA ALA A 288 15.40 37.97 -1.85
C ALA A 288 13.99 37.99 -2.47
N GLY A 289 13.29 36.84 -2.47
CA GLY A 289 11.92 36.71 -2.96
C GLY A 289 10.92 37.53 -2.14
N PHE A 290 11.08 37.59 -0.82
CA PHE A 290 10.26 38.43 0.05
C PHE A 290 10.46 39.92 -0.26
N LEU A 291 11.71 40.36 -0.41
CA LEU A 291 12.03 41.74 -0.74
C LEU A 291 11.50 42.12 -2.13
N ALA A 292 11.71 41.26 -3.13
CA ALA A 292 11.20 41.44 -4.50
C ALA A 292 9.66 41.49 -4.53
N GLY A 293 8.97 40.60 -3.82
CA GLY A 293 7.51 40.59 -3.75
C GLY A 293 6.93 41.87 -3.13
N ASN A 294 7.56 42.40 -2.07
CA ASN A 294 7.18 43.70 -1.51
C ASN A 294 7.44 44.84 -2.51
N LEU A 295 8.61 44.87 -3.17
CA LEU A 295 8.97 45.91 -4.15
C LEU A 295 8.03 45.93 -5.37
N ILE A 296 7.66 44.76 -5.89
CA ILE A 296 6.76 44.64 -7.05
C ILE A 296 5.37 45.22 -6.71
N LEU A 297 4.78 44.87 -5.56
CA LEU A 297 3.47 45.38 -5.20
C LEU A 297 3.50 46.86 -4.74
N LEU A 298 4.65 47.36 -4.26
CA LEU A 298 4.87 48.77 -3.98
C LEU A 298 4.57 49.67 -5.19
N ILE A 299 4.91 49.22 -6.40
CA ILE A 299 4.72 49.98 -7.66
C ILE A 299 3.22 50.20 -7.97
N TYR A 300 2.35 49.29 -7.55
CA TYR A 300 0.90 49.38 -7.78
C TYR A 300 0.18 50.33 -6.82
N ILE A 301 0.79 50.70 -5.68
CA ILE A 301 0.13 51.43 -4.59
C ILE A 301 0.62 52.88 -4.55
N LYS A 302 -0.07 53.77 -5.26
CA LYS A 302 0.33 55.19 -5.43
C LYS A 302 0.36 56.05 -4.16
N ASN A 303 -0.26 55.63 -3.05
CA ASN A 303 -0.37 56.43 -1.82
C ASN A 303 0.01 55.61 -0.57
N PHE A 304 1.26 55.69 -0.15
CA PHE A 304 1.69 55.36 1.21
C PHE A 304 2.78 56.34 1.66
N GLY A 305 2.50 57.17 2.68
CA GLY A 305 3.46 58.15 3.20
C GLY A 305 4.71 57.52 3.85
N ASN A 306 4.62 56.24 4.23
CA ASN A 306 5.62 55.53 5.02
C ASN A 306 6.38 54.44 4.23
N LEU A 307 6.58 54.63 2.92
CA LEU A 307 7.33 53.70 2.05
C LEU A 307 8.72 53.34 2.63
N ILE A 308 9.44 54.34 3.15
CA ILE A 308 10.77 54.16 3.75
C ILE A 308 10.70 53.27 4.99
N ALA A 309 9.72 53.48 5.87
CA ALA A 309 9.53 52.65 7.07
C ALA A 309 9.21 51.19 6.71
N ALA A 310 8.34 50.95 5.72
CA ALA A 310 7.99 49.59 5.29
C ALA A 310 9.19 48.82 4.70
N VAL A 311 10.11 49.51 4.00
CA VAL A 311 11.37 48.92 3.50
C VAL A 311 12.33 48.65 4.66
N ILE A 312 12.48 49.57 5.61
CA ILE A 312 13.33 49.39 6.80
C ILE A 312 12.83 48.20 7.65
N GLU A 313 11.53 48.11 7.91
CA GLU A 313 10.89 46.98 8.61
C GLU A 313 11.18 45.64 7.91
N SER A 314 11.11 45.62 6.57
CA SER A 314 11.40 44.42 5.78
C SER A 314 12.87 44.03 5.85
N CYS A 315 13.79 44.99 5.76
CA CYS A 315 15.22 44.74 5.91
C CYS A 315 15.58 44.24 7.32
N LEU A 316 15.01 44.85 8.37
CA LEU A 316 15.23 44.45 9.75
C LEU A 316 14.67 43.04 10.04
N ALA A 317 13.50 42.71 9.48
CA ALA A 317 12.94 41.35 9.55
C ALA A 317 13.84 40.31 8.86
N ILE A 318 14.44 40.65 7.71
CA ILE A 318 15.39 39.78 7.00
C ILE A 318 16.66 39.54 7.84
N VAL A 319 17.22 40.57 8.48
CA VAL A 319 18.39 40.42 9.37
C VAL A 319 18.08 39.48 10.54
N LEU A 320 16.92 39.66 11.20
CA LEU A 320 16.48 38.78 12.28
C LEU A 320 16.21 37.33 11.80
N PHE A 321 15.68 37.15 10.59
CA PHE A 321 15.46 35.85 9.98
C PHE A 321 16.78 35.10 9.66
N PHE A 322 17.84 35.81 9.28
CA PHE A 322 19.16 35.19 9.12
C PHE A 322 19.74 34.70 10.45
N LEU A 323 19.59 35.49 11.53
CA LEU A 323 20.00 35.12 12.89
C LEU A 323 19.21 33.92 13.46
N PHE A 324 18.00 33.64 12.97
CA PHE A 324 17.16 32.56 13.48
C PHE A 324 17.63 31.18 13.01
N PRO A 325 17.89 30.18 13.89
CA PRO A 325 18.52 28.92 13.49
C PRO A 325 17.61 28.04 12.61
N SER A 326 18.16 27.47 11.53
CA SER A 326 17.41 26.69 10.52
C SER A 326 16.59 25.55 11.11
N ARG A 327 17.15 24.77 12.05
CA ARG A 327 16.46 23.67 12.72
C ARG A 327 15.14 24.08 13.40
N LYS A 328 15.04 25.32 13.90
CA LYS A 328 13.78 25.83 14.48
C LYS A 328 12.76 26.26 13.42
N ILE A 329 13.23 26.70 12.25
CA ILE A 329 12.37 27.07 11.11
C ILE A 329 11.67 25.84 10.57
N GLU A 330 12.41 24.74 10.39
CA GLU A 330 11.88 23.45 9.94
C GLU A 330 10.82 22.93 10.92
N GLN A 331 11.13 22.85 12.22
CA GLN A 331 10.17 22.44 13.26
C GLN A 331 8.89 23.30 13.30
N LEU A 332 9.01 24.62 13.15
CA LEU A 332 7.85 25.53 13.15
C LEU A 332 6.99 25.35 11.90
N ALA A 333 7.59 25.16 10.73
CA ALA A 333 6.85 25.01 9.47
C ALA A 333 6.30 23.59 9.25
N GLU A 334 6.93 22.55 9.80
CA GLU A 334 6.33 21.22 9.93
C GLU A 334 5.06 21.31 10.80
N SER A 335 5.15 21.95 11.97
CA SER A 335 3.99 22.19 12.84
C SER A 335 2.88 22.97 12.13
N PHE A 336 3.24 23.96 11.30
CA PHE A 336 2.28 24.75 10.51
C PHE A 336 1.71 23.98 9.29
N SER A 337 2.47 23.05 8.71
CA SER A 337 2.03 22.22 7.58
C SER A 337 0.79 21.39 7.93
N LEU A 338 0.77 20.82 9.14
CA LEU A 338 -0.31 19.98 9.68
C LEU A 338 -1.67 20.70 9.71
N ILE A 339 -1.66 22.03 9.83
CA ILE A 339 -2.85 22.89 9.90
C ILE A 339 -3.50 23.00 8.52
N ILE A 340 -2.73 23.45 7.53
CA ILE A 340 -3.20 23.66 6.14
C ILE A 340 -3.58 22.33 5.50
N SER A 341 -2.82 21.28 5.82
CA SER A 341 -3.04 19.92 5.36
C SER A 341 -4.20 19.19 6.06
N GLY A 342 -4.96 19.87 6.93
CA GLY A 342 -6.30 19.50 7.41
C GLY A 342 -6.64 18.00 7.37
N ASN A 343 -6.26 17.28 8.43
CA ASN A 343 -6.41 15.82 8.54
C ASN A 343 -5.45 14.97 7.66
N THR A 344 -4.37 15.56 7.17
CA THR A 344 -3.18 14.81 6.74
C THR A 344 -1.95 15.23 7.55
N ALA A 345 -1.50 14.28 8.39
CA ALA A 345 -0.15 14.22 8.93
C ALA A 345 0.90 14.33 7.80
N PRO A 346 2.21 14.53 8.08
CA PRO A 346 3.21 14.67 7.03
C PRO A 346 3.14 13.41 6.18
N LEU A 347 2.65 13.56 4.95
CA LEU A 347 2.27 12.43 4.12
C LEU A 347 3.54 11.65 3.80
N SER A 348 3.72 10.51 4.49
CA SER A 348 4.17 9.33 3.78
C SER A 348 3.18 9.13 2.64
N THR A 349 3.56 9.60 1.45
CA THR A 349 2.71 9.61 0.25
C THR A 349 2.14 8.22 -0.05
N GLY A 350 2.86 7.18 0.39
CA GLY A 350 2.37 5.81 0.58
C GLY A 350 0.98 5.72 1.22
N GLY A 351 0.79 6.03 2.51
CA GLY A 351 -0.41 5.61 3.27
C GLY A 351 -1.78 6.00 2.69
N ARG A 352 -1.89 7.13 1.99
CA ARG A 352 -3.14 7.54 1.29
C ARG A 352 -3.21 6.97 -0.12
N LEU A 353 -2.08 6.84 -0.80
CA LEU A 353 -1.98 6.16 -2.10
C LEU A 353 -2.28 4.66 -1.96
N GLU A 354 -1.68 3.97 -0.99
CA GLU A 354 -1.98 2.59 -0.57
C GLU A 354 -3.46 2.39 -0.27
N GLY A 355 -4.08 3.27 0.52
CA GLY A 355 -5.52 3.18 0.82
C GLY A 355 -6.41 3.33 -0.42
N LEU A 356 -5.98 4.09 -1.42
CA LEU A 356 -6.66 4.25 -2.71
C LEU A 356 -6.36 3.11 -3.69
N ILE A 357 -5.11 2.64 -3.75
CA ILE A 357 -4.65 1.49 -4.51
C ILE A 357 -5.40 0.25 -4.00
N ARG A 358 -5.42 -0.01 -2.70
CA ARG A 358 -6.17 -1.11 -2.09
C ARG A 358 -7.67 -1.05 -2.42
N LYS A 359 -8.33 0.11 -2.24
CA LYS A 359 -9.75 0.28 -2.62
C LYS A 359 -10.00 0.19 -4.13
N ARG A 360 -8.97 0.32 -4.97
CA ARG A 360 -9.05 -0.01 -6.40
C ARG A 360 -8.84 -1.51 -6.60
N LEU A 361 -7.74 -2.09 -6.12
CA LEU A 361 -7.44 -3.52 -6.22
C LEU A 361 -8.64 -4.37 -5.75
N SER A 362 -9.20 -4.15 -4.56
CA SER A 362 -10.36 -4.92 -4.08
C SER A 362 -11.67 -4.70 -4.88
N LYS A 363 -11.72 -3.66 -5.73
CA LYS A 363 -12.81 -3.48 -6.71
C LYS A 363 -12.49 -4.19 -8.02
N TRP A 364 -11.22 -4.21 -8.43
CA TRP A 364 -10.76 -4.95 -9.60
C TRP A 364 -10.84 -6.46 -9.37
N SER A 365 -10.49 -6.99 -8.18
CA SER A 365 -10.74 -8.39 -7.82
C SER A 365 -12.23 -8.73 -7.94
N CYS A 366 -13.11 -7.92 -7.34
CA CYS A 366 -14.55 -8.09 -7.44
C CYS A 366 -15.04 -8.10 -8.90
N VAL A 367 -14.61 -7.13 -9.72
CA VAL A 367 -14.99 -7.07 -11.16
C VAL A 367 -14.45 -8.26 -11.95
N LEU A 368 -13.21 -8.70 -11.72
CA LEU A 368 -12.63 -9.88 -12.36
C LEU A 368 -13.40 -11.16 -11.98
N LYS A 369 -13.83 -11.26 -10.72
CA LYS A 369 -14.63 -12.37 -10.20
C LYS A 369 -16.07 -12.37 -10.74
N ASP A 370 -16.70 -11.21 -10.83
CA ASP A 370 -18.03 -11.07 -11.44
C ASP A 370 -17.97 -11.41 -12.93
N LEU A 371 -16.91 -11.01 -13.64
CA LEU A 371 -16.64 -11.43 -15.01
C LEU A 371 -16.42 -12.95 -15.12
N SER A 372 -15.59 -13.56 -14.26
CA SER A 372 -15.39 -15.02 -14.30
C SER A 372 -16.71 -15.78 -14.10
N LEU A 373 -17.55 -15.34 -13.16
CA LEU A 373 -18.87 -15.92 -12.91
C LEU A 373 -19.80 -15.75 -14.12
N GLY A 374 -19.81 -14.57 -14.75
CA GLY A 374 -20.57 -14.33 -15.97
C GLY A 374 -20.15 -15.23 -17.14
N TYR A 375 -18.84 -15.42 -17.34
CA TYR A 375 -18.34 -16.34 -18.37
C TYR A 375 -18.72 -17.80 -18.06
N ALA A 376 -18.52 -18.26 -16.82
CA ALA A 376 -18.86 -19.61 -16.38
C ALA A 376 -20.36 -19.93 -16.54
N GLN A 377 -21.25 -19.00 -16.19
CA GLN A 377 -22.69 -19.16 -16.38
C GLN A 377 -23.08 -19.33 -17.86
N THR A 378 -22.39 -18.64 -18.79
CA THR A 378 -22.62 -18.85 -20.24
C THR A 378 -22.04 -20.17 -20.78
N CYS A 379 -21.19 -20.86 -20.02
CA CYS A 379 -20.62 -22.16 -20.39
C CYS A 379 -21.44 -23.32 -19.82
N ALA A 380 -21.90 -23.21 -18.57
CA ALA A 380 -22.81 -24.17 -17.95
C ALA A 380 -24.17 -24.28 -18.70
N ALA A 381 -24.57 -23.25 -19.43
CA ALA A 381 -25.72 -23.26 -20.34
C ALA A 381 -25.39 -23.89 -21.71
N ALA A 382 -25.02 -25.17 -21.72
CA ALA A 382 -24.70 -25.94 -22.92
C ALA A 382 -25.06 -27.44 -22.79
N PRO A 383 -25.09 -28.24 -23.87
CA PRO A 383 -25.42 -27.90 -25.25
C PRO A 383 -26.70 -28.62 -25.75
N GLU A 384 -27.26 -29.55 -24.96
CA GLU A 384 -28.33 -30.47 -25.42
C GLU A 384 -29.64 -29.77 -25.76
N GLU A 385 -30.04 -28.75 -24.98
CA GLU A 385 -31.24 -27.93 -25.24
C GLU A 385 -31.25 -27.26 -26.63
N ARG A 386 -30.09 -27.15 -27.30
CA ARG A 386 -29.97 -26.54 -28.63
C ARG A 386 -30.04 -27.54 -29.79
N ARG A 387 -30.10 -28.84 -29.54
CA ARG A 387 -30.05 -29.87 -30.60
C ARG A 387 -31.32 -29.89 -31.45
N GLU A 388 -32.50 -29.85 -30.82
CA GLU A 388 -33.79 -29.76 -31.52
C GLU A 388 -33.98 -28.50 -32.39
N PRO A 389 -33.78 -27.26 -31.87
CA PRO A 389 -33.95 -26.06 -32.70
C PRO A 389 -32.93 -25.97 -33.85
N ALA A 390 -31.74 -26.58 -33.71
CA ALA A 390 -30.78 -26.67 -34.80
C ALA A 390 -31.24 -27.63 -35.92
N LEU A 391 -31.79 -28.80 -35.57
CA LEU A 391 -32.38 -29.72 -36.55
C LEU A 391 -33.58 -29.08 -37.28
N GLN A 392 -34.44 -28.35 -36.56
CA GLN A 392 -35.54 -27.59 -37.18
C GLN A 392 -35.04 -26.52 -38.16
N ALA A 393 -33.93 -25.84 -37.86
CA ALA A 393 -33.30 -24.91 -38.80
C ALA A 393 -32.81 -25.62 -40.08
N LEU A 394 -32.18 -26.80 -39.96
CA LEU A 394 -31.74 -27.60 -41.11
C LEU A 394 -32.92 -28.05 -41.99
N PHE A 395 -34.04 -28.47 -41.40
CA PHE A 395 -35.24 -28.84 -42.16
C PHE A 395 -35.86 -27.63 -42.88
N ARG A 396 -35.85 -26.45 -42.27
CA ARG A 396 -36.30 -25.20 -42.91
C ARG A 396 -35.41 -24.84 -44.11
N GLU A 397 -34.09 -24.98 -43.98
CA GLU A 397 -33.14 -24.75 -45.08
C GLU A 397 -33.37 -25.73 -46.26
N ILE A 398 -33.61 -27.02 -45.98
CA ILE A 398 -34.01 -28.00 -47.02
C ILE A 398 -35.33 -27.58 -47.68
N GLY A 399 -36.31 -27.18 -46.87
CA GLY A 399 -37.60 -26.67 -47.35
C GLY A 399 -37.45 -25.51 -48.33
N GLN A 400 -36.59 -24.55 -48.01
CA GLN A 400 -36.34 -23.37 -48.85
C GLN A 400 -35.48 -23.66 -50.09
N LYS A 401 -34.41 -24.46 -49.95
CA LYS A 401 -33.43 -24.70 -51.03
C LYS A 401 -33.85 -25.78 -52.03
N VAL A 402 -34.61 -26.79 -51.58
CA VAL A 402 -34.98 -27.96 -52.40
C VAL A 402 -36.49 -28.05 -52.64
N CYS A 403 -37.30 -27.84 -51.60
CA CYS A 403 -38.75 -28.06 -51.70
C CYS A 403 -39.54 -26.84 -52.22
N ASN A 404 -38.97 -25.64 -52.16
CA ASN A 404 -39.63 -24.43 -52.66
C ASN A 404 -39.87 -24.50 -54.18
N GLY A 405 -41.06 -24.09 -54.63
CA GLY A 405 -41.48 -24.24 -56.02
C GLY A 405 -41.59 -25.69 -56.52
N CYS A 406 -41.65 -26.70 -55.64
CA CYS A 406 -41.79 -28.10 -56.03
C CYS A 406 -43.27 -28.50 -56.16
N GLY A 407 -43.67 -29.10 -57.29
CA GLY A 407 -45.07 -29.46 -57.58
C GLY A 407 -45.74 -30.47 -56.64
N ILE A 408 -44.98 -31.11 -55.75
CA ILE A 408 -45.46 -32.05 -54.73
C ILE A 408 -45.33 -31.51 -53.29
N TYR A 409 -45.05 -30.21 -53.12
CA TYR A 409 -44.82 -29.59 -51.81
C TYR A 409 -45.98 -29.82 -50.83
N GLN A 410 -47.23 -29.53 -51.22
CA GLN A 410 -48.42 -29.73 -50.39
C GLN A 410 -48.56 -31.18 -49.90
N ILE A 411 -48.18 -32.16 -50.73
CA ILE A 411 -48.27 -33.57 -50.36
C ILE A 411 -47.21 -33.91 -49.29
N CYS A 412 -46.01 -33.35 -49.39
CA CYS A 412 -44.90 -33.65 -48.49
C CYS A 412 -44.99 -32.89 -47.17
N TRP A 413 -45.27 -31.57 -47.20
CA TRP A 413 -45.20 -30.70 -46.03
C TRP A 413 -46.55 -30.40 -45.38
N GLU A 414 -47.68 -30.54 -46.08
CA GLU A 414 -49.02 -30.34 -45.49
C GLU A 414 -49.70 -31.69 -45.18
N ARG A 415 -49.83 -32.57 -46.19
CA ARG A 415 -50.59 -33.84 -46.04
C ARG A 415 -49.82 -34.98 -45.39
N LYS A 416 -48.50 -35.08 -45.60
CA LYS A 416 -47.65 -36.18 -45.08
C LYS A 416 -46.44 -35.69 -44.29
N PHE A 417 -46.59 -34.54 -43.60
CA PHE A 417 -45.54 -33.88 -42.83
C PHE A 417 -44.67 -34.86 -42.00
N TYR A 418 -45.30 -35.65 -41.12
CA TYR A 418 -44.59 -36.56 -40.22
C TYR A 418 -43.72 -37.61 -40.94
N LEU A 419 -44.21 -38.18 -42.04
CA LEU A 419 -43.46 -39.17 -42.83
C LEU A 419 -42.28 -38.53 -43.56
N THR A 420 -42.46 -37.32 -44.09
CA THR A 420 -41.36 -36.54 -44.70
C THR A 420 -40.33 -36.15 -43.65
N TYR A 421 -40.76 -35.70 -42.46
CA TYR A 421 -39.89 -35.31 -41.35
C TYR A 421 -39.05 -36.50 -40.85
N GLN A 422 -39.67 -37.64 -40.58
CA GLN A 422 -38.96 -38.86 -40.19
C GLN A 422 -37.98 -39.32 -41.27
N SER A 423 -38.38 -39.32 -42.54
CA SER A 423 -37.48 -39.70 -43.64
C SER A 423 -36.28 -38.74 -43.82
N LEU A 424 -36.41 -37.47 -43.43
CA LEU A 424 -35.30 -36.52 -43.44
C LEU A 424 -34.38 -36.70 -42.21
N LEU A 425 -34.93 -37.05 -41.04
CA LEU A 425 -34.12 -37.47 -39.88
C LEU A 425 -33.30 -38.72 -40.19
N ASP A 426 -33.93 -39.75 -40.76
CA ASP A 426 -33.28 -41.00 -41.16
C ASP A 426 -32.14 -40.72 -42.18
N ALA A 427 -32.38 -39.81 -43.15
CA ALA A 427 -31.35 -39.40 -44.10
C ALA A 427 -30.16 -38.67 -43.42
N PHE A 428 -30.40 -37.78 -42.44
CA PHE A 428 -29.33 -37.15 -41.68
C PHE A 428 -28.54 -38.15 -40.82
N ALA A 429 -29.21 -39.15 -40.23
CA ALA A 429 -28.54 -40.21 -39.49
C ALA A 429 -27.61 -41.06 -40.40
N GLN A 430 -27.96 -41.25 -41.67
CA GLN A 430 -27.05 -41.86 -42.64
C GLN A 430 -25.80 -40.98 -42.91
N VAL A 431 -25.95 -39.65 -43.01
CA VAL A 431 -24.79 -38.74 -43.14
C VAL A 431 -23.90 -38.78 -41.89
N GLU A 432 -24.48 -38.85 -40.69
CA GLU A 432 -23.74 -38.93 -39.42
C GLU A 432 -22.86 -40.19 -39.36
N LEU A 433 -23.33 -41.31 -39.91
CA LEU A 433 -22.61 -42.58 -39.93
C LEU A 433 -21.59 -42.71 -41.09
N TYR A 434 -21.94 -42.26 -42.29
CA TYR A 434 -21.17 -42.52 -43.52
C TYR A 434 -20.52 -41.28 -44.15
N GLY A 435 -20.72 -40.09 -43.56
CA GLY A 435 -20.11 -38.82 -43.96
C GLY A 435 -20.72 -38.16 -45.20
N GLN A 436 -21.24 -38.92 -46.15
CA GLN A 436 -21.97 -38.42 -47.33
C GLN A 436 -23.16 -39.32 -47.64
N VAL A 437 -24.21 -38.75 -48.23
CA VAL A 437 -25.41 -39.50 -48.68
C VAL A 437 -25.62 -39.28 -50.17
N THR A 438 -25.83 -40.36 -50.90
CA THR A 438 -26.22 -40.35 -52.31
C THR A 438 -27.69 -40.78 -52.49
N VAL A 439 -28.18 -40.77 -53.74
CA VAL A 439 -29.59 -41.10 -54.04
C VAL A 439 -29.92 -42.57 -53.76
N SER A 440 -28.93 -43.47 -53.70
CA SER A 440 -29.16 -44.86 -53.28
C SER A 440 -29.53 -44.98 -51.81
N ASP A 441 -29.01 -44.07 -50.98
CA ASP A 441 -28.94 -44.21 -49.52
C ASP A 441 -30.05 -43.40 -48.81
N LEU A 442 -30.78 -42.57 -49.58
CA LEU A 442 -32.01 -41.92 -49.13
C LEU A 442 -33.10 -42.96 -48.78
N PRO A 443 -33.86 -42.75 -47.68
CA PRO A 443 -34.99 -43.59 -47.31
C PRO A 443 -36.00 -43.76 -48.44
N GLU A 444 -36.59 -44.95 -48.52
CA GLU A 444 -37.36 -45.41 -49.67
C GLU A 444 -38.56 -44.51 -50.02
N PHE A 445 -39.16 -43.87 -49.01
CA PHE A 445 -40.22 -42.87 -49.18
C PHE A 445 -39.75 -41.64 -49.97
N LEU A 446 -38.57 -41.09 -49.67
CA LEU A 446 -37.98 -39.96 -50.40
C LEU A 446 -37.48 -40.40 -51.77
N LYS A 447 -36.79 -41.55 -51.84
CA LYS A 447 -36.21 -42.12 -53.06
C LYS A 447 -37.24 -42.38 -54.16
N ARG A 448 -38.45 -42.84 -53.81
CA ARG A 448 -39.53 -43.11 -54.77
C ARG A 448 -40.42 -41.90 -55.12
N ARG A 449 -40.37 -40.82 -54.32
CA ARG A 449 -41.34 -39.70 -54.41
C ARG A 449 -40.72 -38.35 -54.72
N CYS A 450 -39.48 -38.09 -54.31
CA CYS A 450 -38.84 -36.79 -54.49
C CYS A 450 -38.40 -36.59 -55.94
N THR A 451 -39.02 -35.65 -56.66
CA THR A 451 -38.62 -35.27 -58.03
C THR A 451 -37.24 -34.62 -58.09
N ARG A 452 -36.72 -34.11 -56.96
CA ARG A 452 -35.41 -33.46 -56.80
C ARG A 452 -34.45 -34.29 -55.93
N ALA A 453 -34.55 -35.61 -55.95
CA ALA A 453 -33.80 -36.49 -55.04
C ALA A 453 -32.26 -36.29 -55.07
N ARG A 454 -31.68 -35.97 -56.24
CA ARG A 454 -30.24 -35.68 -56.37
C ARG A 454 -29.84 -34.36 -55.69
N GLU A 455 -30.61 -33.31 -55.89
CA GLU A 455 -30.41 -32.00 -55.23
C GLU A 455 -30.61 -32.13 -53.72
N LEU A 456 -31.58 -32.94 -53.29
CA LEU A 456 -31.85 -33.23 -51.88
C LEU A 456 -30.65 -33.88 -51.19
N ALA A 457 -30.08 -34.95 -51.78
CA ALA A 457 -28.92 -35.66 -51.20
C ALA A 457 -27.67 -34.77 -51.07
N ILE A 458 -27.38 -33.95 -52.09
CA ILE A 458 -26.27 -32.98 -52.08
C ILE A 458 -26.52 -31.91 -51.00
N THR A 459 -27.74 -31.37 -50.92
CA THR A 459 -28.10 -30.32 -49.96
C THR A 459 -28.04 -30.84 -48.52
N ILE A 460 -28.52 -32.06 -48.27
CA ILE A 460 -28.45 -32.73 -46.96
C ILE A 460 -26.99 -32.87 -46.52
N SER A 461 -26.10 -33.38 -47.39
CA SER A 461 -24.68 -33.56 -47.06
C SER A 461 -24.00 -32.21 -46.76
N CYS A 462 -24.17 -31.21 -47.63
CA CYS A 462 -23.58 -29.87 -47.47
C CYS A 462 -24.09 -29.12 -46.21
N LEU A 463 -25.39 -29.22 -45.90
CA LEU A 463 -25.96 -28.64 -44.68
C LEU A 463 -25.45 -29.35 -43.42
N TYR A 464 -25.25 -30.68 -43.47
CA TYR A 464 -24.70 -31.44 -42.36
C TYR A 464 -23.22 -31.10 -42.09
N ASP A 465 -22.39 -30.96 -43.14
CA ASP A 465 -21.00 -30.48 -42.99
C ASP A 465 -20.95 -29.08 -42.37
N THR A 466 -21.83 -28.18 -42.83
CA THR A 466 -21.96 -26.83 -42.27
C THR A 466 -22.40 -26.86 -40.80
N TYR A 467 -23.33 -27.76 -40.44
CA TYR A 467 -23.77 -27.98 -39.05
C TYR A 467 -22.63 -28.52 -38.17
N LYS A 468 -21.87 -29.50 -38.66
CA LYS A 468 -20.71 -30.08 -37.97
C LYS A 468 -19.61 -29.04 -37.72
N LEU A 469 -19.32 -28.19 -38.70
CA LEU A 469 -18.40 -27.06 -38.54
C LEU A 469 -18.91 -26.05 -37.50
N ASN A 470 -20.19 -25.68 -37.54
CA ASN A 470 -20.80 -24.78 -36.56
C ASN A 470 -20.80 -25.36 -35.13
N LEU A 471 -21.04 -26.66 -34.98
CA LEU A 471 -20.90 -27.36 -33.69
C LEU A 471 -19.45 -27.32 -33.19
N TYR A 472 -18.48 -27.61 -34.05
CA TYR A 472 -17.06 -27.55 -33.71
C TYR A 472 -16.65 -26.14 -33.24
N TRP A 473 -17.01 -25.09 -33.99
CA TRP A 473 -16.74 -23.71 -33.60
C TRP A 473 -17.46 -23.30 -32.32
N THR A 474 -18.73 -23.69 -32.15
CA THR A 474 -19.49 -23.42 -30.91
C THR A 474 -18.82 -24.06 -29.71
N LYS A 475 -18.41 -25.33 -29.81
CA LYS A 475 -17.67 -26.04 -28.76
C LYS A 475 -16.35 -25.35 -28.45
N ARG A 476 -15.57 -24.98 -29.48
CA ARG A 476 -14.29 -24.27 -29.33
C ARG A 476 -14.42 -22.90 -28.66
N VAL A 477 -15.51 -22.17 -28.94
CA VAL A 477 -15.81 -20.90 -28.25
C VAL A 477 -16.17 -21.13 -26.79
N LEU A 478 -16.97 -22.16 -26.47
CA LEU A 478 -17.29 -22.50 -25.08
C LEU A 478 -16.04 -22.92 -24.28
N GLU A 479 -15.23 -23.85 -24.82
CA GLU A 479 -13.93 -24.23 -24.24
C GLU A 479 -13.03 -23.00 -23.98
N SER A 480 -12.95 -22.06 -24.93
CA SER A 480 -12.16 -20.83 -24.75
C SER A 480 -12.68 -19.89 -23.65
N LYS A 481 -14.00 -19.87 -23.41
CA LYS A 481 -14.63 -19.03 -22.38
C LYS A 481 -14.43 -19.60 -20.98
N GLU A 482 -14.38 -20.92 -20.86
CA GLU A 482 -14.11 -21.62 -19.60
C GLU A 482 -12.69 -21.34 -19.12
N ILE A 483 -11.69 -21.44 -20.01
CA ILE A 483 -10.29 -21.07 -19.74
C ILE A 483 -10.18 -19.59 -19.30
N VAL A 484 -10.85 -18.67 -20.02
CA VAL A 484 -10.86 -17.24 -19.64
C VAL A 484 -11.55 -17.02 -18.28
N SER A 485 -12.58 -17.81 -17.94
CA SER A 485 -13.20 -17.76 -16.61
C SER A 485 -12.21 -18.18 -15.52
N GLU A 486 -11.50 -19.30 -15.67
CA GLU A 486 -10.49 -19.73 -14.72
C GLU A 486 -9.37 -18.69 -14.55
N GLN A 487 -8.88 -18.11 -15.65
CA GLN A 487 -7.86 -17.06 -15.62
C GLN A 487 -8.34 -15.81 -14.86
N LEU A 488 -9.54 -15.31 -15.18
CA LEU A 488 -10.12 -14.14 -14.50
C LEU A 488 -10.37 -14.40 -13.01
N LYS A 489 -10.84 -15.60 -12.66
CA LYS A 489 -11.00 -16.04 -11.27
C LYS A 489 -9.65 -16.04 -10.56
N GLY A 490 -8.64 -16.67 -11.17
CA GLY A 490 -7.28 -16.71 -10.63
C GLY A 490 -6.72 -15.31 -10.41
N MET A 491 -6.78 -14.44 -11.42
CA MET A 491 -6.39 -13.02 -11.29
C MET A 491 -7.15 -12.30 -10.17
N SER A 492 -8.42 -12.61 -9.94
CA SER A 492 -9.19 -12.03 -8.84
C SER A 492 -8.66 -12.44 -7.47
N GLU A 493 -8.19 -13.68 -7.33
CA GLU A 493 -7.60 -14.21 -6.11
C GLU A 493 -6.25 -13.52 -5.82
N ILE A 494 -5.36 -13.37 -6.83
CA ILE A 494 -4.10 -12.61 -6.69
C ILE A 494 -4.35 -11.18 -6.21
N VAL A 495 -5.30 -10.49 -6.85
CA VAL A 495 -5.56 -9.07 -6.58
C VAL A 495 -6.19 -8.88 -5.19
N GLU A 496 -6.94 -9.87 -4.70
CA GLU A 496 -7.47 -9.88 -3.33
C GLU A 496 -6.38 -10.19 -2.30
N ASP A 497 -5.52 -11.18 -2.56
CA ASP A 497 -4.38 -11.53 -1.71
C ASP A 497 -3.41 -10.34 -1.57
N MET A 498 -3.00 -9.72 -2.69
CA MET A 498 -2.20 -8.49 -2.70
C MET A 498 -2.90 -7.34 -1.94
N SER A 499 -4.22 -7.18 -2.10
CA SER A 499 -5.03 -6.17 -1.41
C SER A 499 -5.10 -6.40 0.11
N SER A 500 -5.01 -7.67 0.54
CA SER A 500 -4.97 -8.07 1.95
C SER A 500 -3.57 -7.89 2.56
N GLU A 501 -2.51 -8.29 1.85
CA GLU A 501 -1.13 -8.23 2.33
C GLU A 501 -0.64 -6.78 2.49
N LEU A 502 -1.06 -5.90 1.57
CA LEU A 502 -0.89 -4.44 1.68
C LEU A 502 -1.45 -3.82 2.98
N GLN A 503 -2.31 -4.51 3.73
CA GLN A 503 -2.80 -4.00 5.02
C GLN A 503 -1.79 -4.13 6.17
N LEU A 504 -0.94 -5.15 6.13
CA LEU A 504 -0.17 -5.60 7.31
C LEU A 504 1.29 -5.14 7.23
N GLU A 505 1.96 -5.35 6.09
CA GLU A 505 3.41 -5.10 6.00
C GLU A 505 3.76 -3.60 6.06
N VAL A 506 3.06 -2.76 5.29
CA VAL A 506 3.49 -1.37 5.03
C VAL A 506 3.44 -0.48 6.29
N ARG A 507 2.60 -0.81 7.29
CA ARG A 507 2.52 -0.05 8.55
C ARG A 507 3.40 -0.59 9.67
N GLU A 508 3.63 -1.89 9.75
CA GLU A 508 4.47 -2.47 10.82
C GLU A 508 5.98 -2.31 10.51
N PHE A 509 6.38 -2.35 9.23
CA PHE A 509 7.79 -2.46 8.86
C PHE A 509 8.43 -1.22 8.21
N ALA A 510 7.70 -0.32 7.55
CA ALA A 510 8.31 0.80 6.80
C ALA A 510 9.29 1.66 7.63
N GLY A 511 8.98 1.93 8.90
CA GLY A 511 9.91 2.64 9.80
C GLY A 511 11.17 1.83 10.17
N ARG A 512 11.05 0.51 10.24
CA ARG A 512 12.15 -0.43 10.56
C ARG A 512 13.03 -0.70 9.34
N GLU A 513 12.46 -0.74 8.13
CA GLU A 513 13.17 -0.85 6.85
C GLU A 513 14.11 0.34 6.63
N VAL A 514 13.60 1.57 6.75
CA VAL A 514 14.40 2.80 6.65
C VAL A 514 15.52 2.82 7.68
N TYR A 515 15.22 2.43 8.93
CA TYR A 515 16.22 2.37 10.00
C TYR A 515 17.29 1.28 9.76
N LEU A 516 16.92 0.08 9.30
CA LEU A 516 17.88 -0.97 8.97
C LEU A 516 18.76 -0.57 7.77
N LYS A 517 18.16 0.04 6.73
CA LYS A 517 18.86 0.55 5.55
C LYS A 517 19.92 1.60 5.91
N ASP A 518 19.58 2.57 6.75
CA ASP A 518 20.54 3.56 7.25
C ASP A 518 21.63 2.93 8.14
N LYS A 519 21.27 1.97 9.00
CA LYS A 519 22.23 1.27 9.86
C LYS A 519 23.22 0.41 9.07
N LEU A 520 22.77 -0.28 8.02
CA LEU A 520 23.63 -1.03 7.09
C LEU A 520 24.58 -0.09 6.33
N LYS A 521 24.04 1.04 5.82
CA LYS A 521 24.83 2.08 5.16
C LYS A 521 25.94 2.65 6.08
N ARG A 522 25.62 2.96 7.35
CA ARG A 522 26.61 3.39 8.37
C ARG A 522 27.62 2.29 8.73
N SER A 523 27.28 1.02 8.52
CA SER A 523 28.17 -0.13 8.75
C SER A 523 29.05 -0.46 7.54
N GLY A 524 29.04 0.39 6.50
CA GLY A 524 29.83 0.20 5.27
C GLY A 524 29.23 -0.81 4.29
N ILE A 525 27.96 -1.20 4.46
CA ILE A 525 27.27 -2.16 3.59
C ILE A 525 26.17 -1.41 2.82
N PRO A 526 26.44 -0.92 1.59
CA PRO A 526 25.44 -0.23 0.79
C PRO A 526 24.38 -1.21 0.28
N VAL A 527 23.11 -0.93 0.59
CA VAL A 527 21.93 -1.66 0.12
C VAL A 527 20.99 -0.71 -0.62
N THR A 528 20.57 -1.14 -1.82
CA THR A 528 19.66 -0.38 -2.69
C THR A 528 18.27 -0.37 -2.10
N ASP A 529 17.80 -1.51 -1.60
CA ASP A 529 16.51 -1.64 -0.92
C ASP A 529 16.48 -2.73 0.16
N VAL A 530 15.57 -2.57 1.12
CA VAL A 530 15.35 -3.48 2.25
C VAL A 530 13.85 -3.60 2.47
N LYS A 531 13.34 -4.83 2.41
CA LYS A 531 11.94 -5.18 2.65
C LYS A 531 11.85 -6.15 3.82
N MET A 532 10.87 -6.00 4.69
CA MET A 532 10.61 -6.94 5.78
C MET A 532 9.18 -7.49 5.66
N SER A 533 9.08 -8.81 5.61
CA SER A 533 7.81 -9.53 5.61
C SER A 533 7.67 -10.32 6.91
N ARG A 534 6.44 -10.61 7.32
CA ARG A 534 6.16 -11.43 8.50
C ARG A 534 5.49 -12.72 8.09
N ASN A 535 6.10 -13.84 8.43
CA ASN A 535 5.46 -15.15 8.41
C ASN A 535 4.88 -15.44 9.81
N ASP A 536 3.63 -15.90 9.87
CA ASP A 536 2.93 -16.16 11.12
C ASP A 536 3.53 -17.32 11.94
N ASP A 537 4.04 -18.36 11.27
CA ASP A 537 4.61 -19.55 11.90
C ASP A 537 6.08 -19.38 12.30
N TYR A 538 6.86 -18.67 11.47
CA TYR A 538 8.34 -18.63 11.60
C TYR A 538 8.91 -17.27 12.05
N GLY A 539 8.20 -16.16 11.86
CA GLY A 539 8.61 -14.83 12.29
C GLY A 539 9.00 -13.89 11.15
N ILE A 540 9.94 -12.96 11.40
CA ILE A 540 10.29 -11.89 10.46
C ILE A 540 11.32 -12.38 9.44
N GLU A 541 10.96 -12.25 8.16
CA GLU A 541 11.83 -12.46 7.00
C GLU A 541 12.35 -11.11 6.49
N VAL A 542 13.54 -11.10 5.88
CA VAL A 542 14.18 -9.88 5.38
C VAL A 542 14.65 -10.06 3.95
N GLY A 543 14.01 -9.35 3.02
CA GLY A 543 14.45 -9.22 1.63
C GLY A 543 15.40 -8.05 1.45
N ILE A 544 16.47 -8.23 0.70
CA ILE A 544 17.54 -7.24 0.50
C ILE A 544 17.83 -7.15 -0.99
N SER A 545 17.92 -5.94 -1.52
CA SER A 545 18.37 -5.66 -2.89
C SER A 545 19.63 -4.81 -2.83
N ARG A 546 20.70 -5.21 -3.52
CA ARG A 546 21.98 -4.49 -3.57
C ARG A 546 22.59 -4.61 -4.96
N LEU A 547 23.60 -3.78 -5.27
CA LEU A 547 24.45 -4.06 -6.43
C LEU A 547 25.19 -5.41 -6.24
N PRO A 548 25.43 -6.17 -7.32
CA PRO A 548 26.20 -7.40 -7.28
C PRO A 548 27.53 -7.22 -6.56
N CYS A 549 27.88 -8.17 -5.69
CA CYS A 549 29.23 -8.26 -5.15
C CYS A 549 30.11 -9.01 -6.17
N ALA A 550 31.29 -8.47 -6.48
CA ALA A 550 32.32 -9.17 -7.25
C ALA A 550 32.96 -10.28 -6.39
N ASP A 551 32.23 -11.38 -6.21
CA ASP A 551 32.59 -12.68 -5.63
C ASP A 551 33.23 -12.73 -4.22
N ASN A 552 33.36 -11.59 -3.55
CA ASN A 552 33.96 -11.44 -2.21
C ASN A 552 33.21 -12.12 -1.04
N LEU A 553 32.19 -12.94 -1.29
CA LEU A 553 31.32 -13.60 -0.28
C LEU A 553 30.75 -12.62 0.79
N ASP A 554 30.66 -11.34 0.45
CA ASP A 554 30.30 -10.24 1.36
C ASP A 554 28.91 -10.43 2.00
N CYS A 555 28.01 -11.11 1.27
CA CYS A 555 26.69 -11.50 1.74
C CYS A 555 26.75 -12.46 2.95
N SER A 556 27.54 -13.54 2.87
CA SER A 556 27.67 -14.50 3.98
C SER A 556 28.61 -14.00 5.08
N ALA A 557 29.70 -13.31 4.72
CA ALA A 557 30.73 -12.86 5.66
C ALA A 557 30.33 -11.61 6.48
N ARG A 558 29.59 -10.66 5.91
CA ARG A 558 29.27 -9.37 6.56
C ARG A 558 27.78 -9.07 6.67
N LEU A 559 27.01 -9.20 5.60
CA LEU A 559 25.60 -8.81 5.55
C LEU A 559 24.72 -9.67 6.47
N ILE A 560 24.75 -11.00 6.33
CA ILE A 560 23.94 -11.93 7.14
C ILE A 560 24.26 -11.79 8.65
N PRO A 561 25.53 -11.74 9.10
CA PRO A 561 25.86 -11.49 10.51
C PRO A 561 25.41 -10.12 11.01
N ALA A 562 25.51 -9.05 10.22
CA ALA A 562 25.08 -7.71 10.62
C ALA A 562 23.57 -7.64 10.87
N ILE A 563 22.77 -8.28 10.01
CA ILE A 563 21.31 -8.33 10.11
C ILE A 563 20.87 -9.29 11.23
N SER A 564 21.51 -10.45 11.39
CA SER A 564 21.25 -11.34 12.53
C SER A 564 21.49 -10.65 13.89
N ARG A 565 22.55 -9.83 14.00
CA ARG A 565 22.79 -8.99 15.20
C ARG A 565 21.72 -7.92 15.42
N PHE A 566 21.09 -7.40 14.36
CA PHE A 566 19.99 -6.43 14.48
C PHE A 566 18.74 -7.07 15.07
N PHE A 567 18.33 -8.22 14.54
CA PHE A 567 17.12 -8.95 14.98
C PHE A 567 17.34 -9.80 16.25
N LYS A 568 18.57 -9.88 16.77
CA LYS A 568 18.95 -10.66 17.96
C LYS A 568 18.65 -12.17 17.85
N GLY A 569 18.55 -12.69 16.63
CA GLY A 569 18.30 -14.10 16.31
C GLY A 569 19.01 -14.49 15.00
N PRO A 570 19.24 -15.79 14.77
CA PRO A 570 19.93 -16.28 13.59
C PRO A 570 19.03 -16.16 12.35
N LEU A 571 19.35 -15.20 11.47
CA LEU A 571 18.78 -15.10 10.13
C LEU A 571 19.69 -15.82 9.14
N SER A 572 19.11 -16.44 8.12
CA SER A 572 19.83 -17.36 7.24
C SER A 572 19.25 -17.39 5.84
N ALA A 573 20.12 -17.44 4.84
CA ALA A 573 19.74 -17.66 3.44
C ALA A 573 19.61 -19.18 3.14
N PRO A 574 18.69 -19.58 2.22
CA PRO A 574 18.59 -20.94 1.68
C PRO A 574 19.88 -21.43 1.02
N SER A 575 20.41 -20.58 0.14
CA SER A 575 21.68 -20.69 -0.56
C SER A 575 22.27 -19.28 -0.75
N VAL A 576 23.58 -19.19 -0.95
CA VAL A 576 24.27 -17.94 -1.33
C VAL A 576 25.02 -18.19 -2.64
N ASN A 577 24.30 -18.72 -3.61
CA ASN A 577 24.81 -18.87 -4.98
C ASN A 577 24.61 -17.52 -5.68
N CYS A 578 25.53 -16.60 -5.44
CA CYS A 578 25.68 -15.43 -6.30
C CYS A 578 26.13 -15.94 -7.66
N ALA A 579 25.20 -16.11 -8.60
CA ALA A 579 25.56 -16.18 -10.00
C ALA A 579 26.33 -14.89 -10.34
N GLY A 580 27.52 -15.05 -10.94
CA GLY A 580 28.28 -13.94 -11.51
C GLY A 580 27.46 -13.20 -12.58
N PRO A 581 27.97 -12.10 -13.15
CA PRO A 581 27.18 -11.08 -13.87
C PRO A 581 26.49 -11.59 -15.14
N LEU A 582 25.34 -12.25 -14.96
CA LEU A 582 24.41 -12.71 -15.99
C LEU A 582 23.19 -11.80 -16.00
N GLY A 583 23.39 -10.57 -16.47
CA GLY A 583 22.32 -9.65 -16.89
C GLY A 583 21.44 -8.98 -15.82
N GLU A 584 21.44 -9.43 -14.55
CA GLU A 584 20.69 -8.74 -13.49
C GLU A 584 21.50 -7.61 -12.83
N ASP A 585 21.03 -6.36 -12.96
CA ASP A 585 21.65 -5.14 -12.37
C ASP A 585 21.70 -5.14 -10.82
N LEU A 586 20.94 -6.02 -10.18
CA LEU A 586 20.77 -6.09 -8.73
C LEU A 586 20.84 -7.55 -8.24
N CYS A 587 21.60 -7.76 -7.16
CA CYS A 587 21.60 -8.98 -6.40
C CYS A 587 20.51 -8.94 -5.33
N PHE A 588 19.62 -9.93 -5.36
CA PHE A 588 18.54 -10.15 -4.39
C PHE A 588 18.92 -11.24 -3.39
N LEU A 589 18.59 -11.02 -2.11
CA LEU A 589 18.83 -11.98 -1.04
C LEU A 589 17.67 -11.96 -0.03
N ARG A 590 17.04 -13.11 0.23
CA ARG A 590 16.01 -13.26 1.27
C ARG A 590 16.56 -14.06 2.45
N LEU A 591 16.34 -13.54 3.65
CA LEU A 591 16.82 -14.12 4.91
C LEU A 591 15.66 -14.55 5.80
N TYR A 592 15.76 -15.76 6.33
CA TYR A 592 14.70 -16.44 7.07
C TYR A 592 15.15 -16.78 8.50
N PRO A 593 14.26 -16.73 9.49
CA PRO A 593 14.58 -17.02 10.90
C PRO A 593 14.66 -18.53 11.19
N GLY A 594 15.86 -19.03 11.48
CA GLY A 594 16.01 -20.39 12.03
C GLY A 594 15.73 -21.56 11.08
N LEU A 595 16.04 -21.44 9.78
CA LEU A 595 15.99 -22.55 8.80
C LEU A 595 16.70 -23.80 9.33
N LYS A 596 16.00 -24.94 9.37
CA LYS A 596 16.56 -26.21 9.88
C LYS A 596 17.43 -26.93 8.86
N TYR A 597 17.13 -26.72 7.58
CA TYR A 597 17.79 -27.36 6.46
C TYR A 597 18.40 -26.32 5.50
N GLN A 598 19.22 -26.81 4.59
CA GLN A 598 19.79 -26.05 3.48
C GLN A 598 19.81 -26.93 2.23
N ALA A 599 19.90 -26.30 1.06
CA ALA A 599 20.03 -26.99 -0.21
C ALA A 599 21.33 -26.54 -0.91
N LYS A 600 22.24 -27.49 -1.15
CA LYS A 600 23.38 -27.28 -2.05
C LYS A 600 22.92 -27.60 -3.47
N VAL A 601 23.37 -26.82 -4.44
CA VAL A 601 22.97 -26.93 -5.85
C VAL A 601 24.20 -27.05 -6.74
N GLY A 602 24.17 -27.97 -7.69
CA GLY A 602 25.17 -28.14 -8.75
C GLY A 602 24.52 -28.12 -10.13
N ILE A 603 25.19 -27.55 -11.12
CA ILE A 603 24.62 -27.28 -12.45
C ILE A 603 25.67 -27.59 -13.51
N ALA A 604 25.31 -28.38 -14.50
CA ALA A 604 26.13 -28.64 -15.68
C ALA A 604 25.26 -28.54 -16.93
N LYS A 605 25.72 -27.83 -17.96
CA LYS A 605 24.99 -27.68 -19.24
C LYS A 605 25.91 -27.59 -20.44
N ILE A 606 25.42 -27.99 -21.60
CA ILE A 606 26.11 -27.85 -22.89
C ILE A 606 25.10 -27.75 -24.03
N GLY A 607 25.37 -26.89 -25.01
CA GLY A 607 24.52 -26.76 -26.19
C GLY A 607 24.73 -27.90 -27.19
N LYS A 608 23.69 -28.17 -27.99
CA LYS A 608 23.70 -29.10 -29.14
C LYS A 608 24.93 -28.88 -30.02
N GLY A 609 25.65 -29.97 -30.35
CA GLY A 609 26.89 -29.91 -31.10
C GLY A 609 28.03 -29.12 -30.42
N GLY A 610 28.03 -29.01 -29.09
CA GLY A 610 29.07 -28.30 -28.33
C GLY A 610 28.94 -26.77 -28.34
N ASN A 611 27.79 -26.23 -28.77
CA ASN A 611 27.56 -24.79 -28.87
C ASN A 611 27.57 -24.08 -27.50
N VAL A 612 27.98 -22.80 -27.52
CA VAL A 612 28.03 -21.92 -26.34
C VAL A 612 26.63 -21.55 -25.85
N VAL A 613 25.66 -21.45 -26.77
CA VAL A 613 24.25 -21.22 -26.46
C VAL A 613 23.55 -22.58 -26.37
N CYS A 614 22.87 -22.79 -25.24
CA CYS A 614 22.02 -23.94 -24.95
C CYS A 614 20.57 -23.45 -24.94
N GLY A 615 19.66 -24.16 -25.61
CA GLY A 615 18.22 -23.88 -25.64
C GLY A 615 17.54 -24.05 -24.28
N ASP A 616 18.08 -24.92 -23.42
CA ASP A 616 17.65 -25.08 -22.03
C ASP A 616 17.91 -23.86 -21.15
N SER A 617 16.92 -23.53 -20.33
CA SER A 617 17.02 -22.55 -19.25
C SER A 617 16.77 -23.20 -17.88
N HIS A 618 17.37 -22.62 -16.83
CA HIS A 618 17.10 -23.00 -15.43
C HIS A 618 16.97 -21.76 -14.56
N ALA A 619 16.29 -21.88 -13.41
CA ALA A 619 16.11 -20.78 -12.47
C ALA A 619 15.95 -21.26 -11.02
N PHE A 620 16.31 -20.38 -10.08
CA PHE A 620 16.24 -20.61 -8.63
C PHE A 620 15.54 -19.44 -7.96
N VAL A 621 14.59 -19.71 -7.06
CA VAL A 621 13.75 -18.66 -6.46
C VAL A 621 13.52 -18.90 -4.97
N HIS A 622 13.83 -17.89 -4.15
CA HIS A 622 13.63 -17.88 -2.70
C HIS A 622 12.23 -17.33 -2.36
N LEU A 623 11.27 -18.21 -2.11
CA LEU A 623 9.86 -17.86 -1.89
C LEU A 623 9.57 -17.48 -0.43
N LYS A 624 8.42 -16.88 -0.14
CA LYS A 624 8.01 -16.56 1.24
C LYS A 624 7.87 -17.85 2.06
N GLY A 625 8.11 -17.79 3.37
CA GLY A 625 7.92 -18.95 4.27
C GLY A 625 9.03 -20.00 4.27
N GLY A 626 10.20 -19.71 3.67
CA GLY A 626 11.34 -20.64 3.64
C GLY A 626 11.22 -21.74 2.58
N GLU A 627 10.29 -21.60 1.63
CA GLU A 627 10.23 -22.39 0.42
C GLU A 627 11.35 -21.98 -0.56
N PHE A 628 12.01 -22.96 -1.17
CA PHE A 628 13.04 -22.76 -2.20
C PHE A 628 12.62 -23.52 -3.47
N ALA A 629 12.41 -22.79 -4.56
CA ALA A 629 12.02 -23.36 -5.85
C ALA A 629 13.22 -23.55 -6.79
N PHE A 630 13.25 -24.69 -7.45
CA PHE A 630 14.18 -25.09 -8.50
C PHE A 630 13.39 -25.31 -9.79
N MET A 631 13.86 -24.74 -10.90
CA MET A 631 13.17 -24.82 -12.19
C MET A 631 14.14 -25.18 -13.31
N LEU A 632 13.70 -26.07 -14.19
CA LEU A 632 14.35 -26.40 -15.46
C LEU A 632 13.31 -26.35 -16.58
N SER A 633 13.70 -25.83 -17.74
CA SER A 633 12.84 -25.73 -18.92
C SER A 633 13.69 -25.94 -20.17
N ASP A 634 13.37 -26.98 -20.93
CA ASP A 634 13.84 -27.16 -22.30
C ASP A 634 12.86 -26.41 -23.25
N GLY A 635 13.39 -25.79 -24.29
CA GLY A 635 12.64 -25.02 -25.28
C GLY A 635 12.82 -25.61 -26.67
N MET A 636 11.72 -25.85 -27.38
CA MET A 636 11.77 -26.56 -28.67
C MET A 636 12.70 -25.92 -29.71
N GLY A 637 13.63 -26.72 -30.22
CA GLY A 637 14.57 -26.34 -31.27
C GLY A 637 16.01 -26.47 -30.81
N ALA A 638 16.84 -25.47 -31.13
CA ALA A 638 18.21 -25.36 -30.61
C ALA A 638 18.69 -23.91 -30.72
N GLY A 639 19.62 -23.52 -29.84
CA GLY A 639 20.26 -22.20 -29.89
C GLY A 639 19.36 -21.04 -29.40
N GLU A 640 19.60 -19.84 -29.93
CA GLU A 640 19.07 -18.59 -29.35
C GLU A 640 17.53 -18.51 -29.28
N SER A 641 16.81 -19.03 -30.28
CA SER A 641 15.34 -19.02 -30.28
C SER A 641 14.76 -19.89 -29.16
N ALA A 642 15.28 -21.10 -29.00
CA ALA A 642 14.91 -22.02 -27.93
C ALA A 642 15.23 -21.43 -26.54
N ALA A 643 16.42 -20.86 -26.40
CA ALA A 643 16.88 -20.20 -25.17
C ALA A 643 15.99 -18.98 -24.79
N LEU A 644 15.50 -18.24 -25.78
CA LEU A 644 14.58 -17.13 -25.57
C LEU A 644 13.18 -17.61 -25.15
N GLU A 645 12.72 -18.74 -25.69
CA GLU A 645 11.42 -19.33 -25.35
C GLU A 645 11.42 -19.92 -23.93
N SER A 646 12.37 -20.81 -23.62
CA SER A 646 12.53 -21.42 -22.28
C SER A 646 12.86 -20.36 -21.22
N GLY A 647 13.71 -19.39 -21.55
CA GLY A 647 14.08 -18.28 -20.68
C GLY A 647 12.89 -17.36 -20.38
N ALA A 648 12.04 -17.08 -21.37
CA ALA A 648 10.82 -16.30 -21.17
C ALA A 648 9.79 -17.04 -20.29
N ALA A 649 9.63 -18.36 -20.48
CA ALA A 649 8.76 -19.19 -19.66
C ALA A 649 9.20 -19.18 -18.18
N LEU A 650 10.49 -19.42 -17.92
CA LEU A 650 11.03 -19.41 -16.55
C LEU A 650 11.05 -18.03 -15.91
N ALA A 651 11.35 -16.96 -16.65
CA ALA A 651 11.29 -15.60 -16.13
C ALA A 651 9.87 -15.21 -15.70
N LEU A 652 8.87 -15.60 -16.50
CA LEU A 652 7.46 -15.40 -16.17
C LEU A 652 7.06 -16.22 -14.93
N LEU A 653 7.40 -17.51 -14.89
CA LEU A 653 7.09 -18.38 -13.76
C LEU A 653 7.77 -17.92 -12.45
N LYS A 654 9.05 -17.50 -12.51
CA LYS A 654 9.78 -16.84 -11.42
C LYS A 654 8.99 -15.64 -10.87
N ASN A 655 8.64 -14.68 -11.74
CA ASN A 655 7.95 -13.45 -11.32
C ASN A 655 6.58 -13.74 -10.69
N LEU A 656 5.84 -14.72 -11.23
CA LEU A 656 4.54 -15.12 -10.67
C LEU A 656 4.69 -15.77 -9.30
N LEU A 657 5.59 -16.74 -9.13
CA LEU A 657 5.84 -17.37 -7.83
C LEU A 657 6.38 -16.37 -6.79
N GLU A 658 7.29 -15.46 -7.18
CA GLU A 658 7.81 -14.39 -6.31
C GLU A 658 6.73 -13.41 -5.84
N SER A 659 5.70 -13.18 -6.67
CA SER A 659 4.53 -12.37 -6.33
C SER A 659 3.57 -13.03 -5.33
N GLY A 660 3.79 -14.31 -5.00
CA GLY A 660 2.94 -15.10 -4.12
C GLY A 660 1.83 -15.87 -4.85
N LEU A 661 1.88 -15.96 -6.19
CA LEU A 661 0.87 -16.71 -6.94
C LEU A 661 0.94 -18.21 -6.63
N GLY A 662 -0.21 -18.81 -6.32
CA GLY A 662 -0.35 -20.25 -6.13
C GLY A 662 0.23 -21.04 -7.30
N ARG A 663 1.06 -22.04 -6.98
CA ARG A 663 1.92 -22.78 -7.95
C ARG A 663 1.18 -23.34 -9.17
N GLU A 664 0.00 -23.94 -8.98
CA GLU A 664 -0.84 -24.44 -10.07
C GLU A 664 -1.31 -23.31 -11.01
N LEU A 665 -1.76 -22.19 -10.45
CA LEU A 665 -2.26 -21.05 -11.20
C LEU A 665 -1.13 -20.30 -11.91
N ALA A 666 0.05 -20.21 -11.31
CA ALA A 666 1.25 -19.66 -11.95
C ALA A 666 1.63 -20.48 -13.20
N VAL A 667 1.65 -21.80 -13.05
CA VAL A 667 1.84 -22.76 -14.17
C VAL A 667 0.79 -22.59 -15.27
N LYS A 668 -0.51 -22.62 -14.93
CA LYS A 668 -1.61 -22.47 -15.90
C LYS A 668 -1.56 -21.12 -16.63
N THR A 669 -1.10 -20.08 -15.95
CA THR A 669 -0.93 -18.72 -16.49
C THR A 669 0.25 -18.65 -17.46
N VAL A 670 1.40 -19.25 -17.13
CA VAL A 670 2.54 -19.37 -18.06
C VAL A 670 2.13 -20.14 -19.31
N ASN A 671 1.45 -21.28 -19.16
CA ASN A 671 0.92 -22.05 -20.29
C ASN A 671 0.07 -21.20 -21.24
N SER A 672 -0.90 -20.50 -20.66
CA SER A 672 -1.82 -19.64 -21.40
C SER A 672 -1.11 -18.50 -22.15
N LEU A 673 -0.10 -17.89 -21.53
CA LEU A 673 0.63 -16.77 -22.13
C LEU A 673 1.64 -17.22 -23.21
N MET A 674 2.26 -18.40 -23.07
CA MET A 674 3.14 -18.95 -24.10
C MET A 674 2.35 -19.28 -25.37
N MET A 675 1.17 -19.94 -25.25
CA MET A 675 0.26 -20.20 -26.38
C MET A 675 -0.18 -18.94 -27.15
N LEU A 676 -0.29 -17.80 -26.46
CA LEU A 676 -0.68 -16.52 -27.07
C LEU A 676 0.48 -15.78 -27.72
N ARG A 677 1.70 -15.94 -27.19
CA ARG A 677 2.89 -15.19 -27.61
C ARG A 677 3.62 -15.86 -28.78
N PHE A 678 3.62 -17.18 -28.84
CA PHE A 678 4.32 -17.97 -29.85
C PHE A 678 3.30 -18.81 -30.65
N PRO A 679 2.62 -18.21 -31.66
CA PRO A 679 1.65 -18.93 -32.46
C PRO A 679 2.34 -19.94 -33.40
N GLY A 680 2.31 -21.22 -33.01
CA GLY A 680 2.88 -22.35 -33.75
C GLY A 680 2.99 -23.61 -32.87
N ASP A 681 3.74 -24.61 -33.33
CA ASP A 681 4.11 -25.79 -32.53
C ASP A 681 5.33 -25.49 -31.62
N SER A 682 5.39 -24.29 -31.02
CA SER A 682 6.44 -23.84 -30.10
C SER A 682 6.02 -24.14 -28.66
N PHE A 683 6.72 -25.08 -28.02
CA PHE A 683 6.43 -25.55 -26.68
C PHE A 683 7.70 -25.56 -25.82
N ALA A 684 7.53 -25.27 -24.53
CA ALA A 684 8.60 -25.36 -23.55
C ALA A 684 8.22 -26.40 -22.48
N THR A 685 9.13 -27.26 -22.07
CA THR A 685 8.90 -28.14 -20.92
C THR A 685 9.09 -27.34 -19.63
N VAL A 686 8.44 -27.75 -18.53
CA VAL A 686 8.70 -27.17 -17.20
C VAL A 686 8.81 -28.29 -16.16
N ASP A 687 9.97 -28.35 -15.51
CA ASP A 687 10.19 -29.13 -14.29
C ASP A 687 10.36 -28.16 -13.11
N LEU A 688 9.41 -28.15 -12.19
CA LEU A 688 9.38 -27.28 -11.01
C LEU A 688 9.41 -28.15 -9.74
N ILE A 689 10.37 -27.86 -8.85
CA ILE A 689 10.43 -28.47 -7.52
C ILE A 689 10.42 -27.36 -6.47
N ILE A 690 9.46 -27.39 -5.54
CA ILE A 690 9.40 -26.46 -4.40
C ILE A 690 9.74 -27.23 -3.12
N LEU A 691 10.72 -26.75 -2.36
CA LEU A 691 11.24 -27.38 -1.14
C LEU A 691 11.09 -26.47 0.09
N ASP A 692 10.33 -26.92 1.09
CA ASP A 692 10.25 -26.29 2.41
C ASP A 692 11.48 -26.64 3.26
N LEU A 693 12.28 -25.61 3.61
CA LEU A 693 13.52 -25.73 4.38
C LEU A 693 13.34 -25.73 5.91
N TYR A 694 12.10 -25.70 6.41
CA TYR A 694 11.73 -25.93 7.81
C TYR A 694 11.19 -27.34 8.07
N THR A 695 10.49 -27.95 7.12
CA THR A 695 9.87 -29.29 7.27
C THR A 695 10.56 -30.41 6.49
N GLY A 696 11.25 -30.07 5.39
CA GLY A 696 11.81 -31.00 4.41
C GLY A 696 10.78 -31.57 3.44
N GLN A 697 9.62 -30.93 3.28
CA GLN A 697 8.63 -31.32 2.28
C GLN A 697 9.00 -30.76 0.91
N ALA A 698 9.01 -31.62 -0.11
CA ALA A 698 9.30 -31.28 -1.50
C ALA A 698 8.08 -31.60 -2.37
N GLU A 699 7.65 -30.65 -3.18
CA GLU A 699 6.58 -30.80 -4.17
C GLU A 699 7.18 -30.77 -5.57
N PHE A 700 6.89 -31.80 -6.36
CA PHE A 700 7.39 -31.97 -7.72
C PHE A 700 6.23 -31.74 -8.69
N THR A 701 6.34 -30.72 -9.53
CA THR A 701 5.37 -30.36 -10.57
C THR A 701 6.07 -30.43 -11.92
N LYS A 702 5.65 -31.36 -12.77
CA LYS A 702 6.19 -31.52 -14.14
C LYS A 702 5.15 -31.09 -15.15
N ILE A 703 5.60 -30.70 -16.35
CA ILE A 703 4.76 -30.39 -17.50
C ILE A 703 5.55 -30.68 -18.77
N GLY A 704 5.31 -31.84 -19.41
CA GLY A 704 6.10 -32.33 -20.54
C GLY A 704 7.55 -32.67 -20.26
N ALA A 705 8.06 -32.32 -19.07
CA ALA A 705 9.44 -32.54 -18.69
C ALA A 705 9.73 -34.04 -18.38
N PRO A 706 10.95 -34.51 -18.65
CA PRO A 706 11.40 -35.86 -18.30
C PRO A 706 11.36 -36.12 -16.77
N PRO A 707 11.46 -37.38 -16.32
CA PRO A 707 11.50 -37.71 -14.90
C PRO A 707 12.72 -37.11 -14.18
N SER A 708 12.51 -36.59 -12.96
CA SER A 708 13.60 -36.28 -12.02
C SER A 708 13.91 -37.55 -11.22
N PHE A 709 15.15 -37.67 -10.74
CA PHE A 709 15.61 -38.82 -9.95
C PHE A 709 15.86 -38.39 -8.50
N LEU A 710 15.21 -39.06 -7.55
CA LEU A 710 15.41 -38.88 -6.11
C LEU A 710 16.24 -40.04 -5.57
N LYS A 711 17.50 -39.75 -5.20
CA LYS A 711 18.42 -40.65 -4.52
C LYS A 711 18.26 -40.52 -3.01
N GLN A 712 17.94 -41.63 -2.34
CA GLN A 712 17.84 -41.73 -0.89
C GLN A 712 18.78 -42.85 -0.42
N GLY A 713 19.98 -42.45 0.02
CA GLY A 713 21.10 -43.36 0.26
C GLY A 713 21.46 -44.16 -1.00
N LYS A 714 21.26 -45.48 -0.97
CA LYS A 714 21.55 -46.40 -2.10
C LYS A 714 20.37 -46.66 -3.05
N ARG A 715 19.20 -46.05 -2.84
CA ARG A 715 18.02 -46.24 -3.70
C ARG A 715 17.77 -44.99 -4.53
N VAL A 716 17.55 -45.15 -5.84
CA VAL A 716 17.21 -44.04 -6.74
C VAL A 716 15.82 -44.29 -7.32
N ASN A 717 14.88 -43.39 -7.06
CA ASN A 717 13.50 -43.45 -7.54
C ASN A 717 13.26 -42.38 -8.59
N SER A 718 12.65 -42.73 -9.73
CA SER A 718 12.19 -41.76 -10.73
C SER A 718 10.86 -41.15 -10.32
N VAL A 719 10.79 -39.82 -10.22
CA VAL A 719 9.56 -39.05 -9.98
C VAL A 719 8.97 -38.63 -11.32
N ARG A 720 7.73 -39.04 -11.58
CA ARG A 720 6.95 -38.71 -12.78
C ARG A 720 5.65 -38.04 -12.36
N ALA A 721 5.18 -37.10 -13.16
CA ALA A 721 3.80 -36.62 -13.15
C ALA A 721 3.28 -36.69 -14.58
N ASN A 722 2.13 -37.33 -14.79
CA ASN A 722 1.55 -37.50 -16.14
C ASN A 722 0.92 -36.18 -16.59
N SER A 723 1.70 -35.36 -17.29
CA SER A 723 1.34 -34.01 -17.72
C SER A 723 2.02 -33.74 -19.05
N LEU A 724 1.23 -33.29 -20.04
CA LEU A 724 1.71 -33.05 -21.40
C LEU A 724 2.39 -31.66 -21.49
N PRO A 725 3.27 -31.41 -22.47
CA PRO A 725 4.10 -30.18 -22.50
C PRO A 725 3.32 -28.87 -22.52
N VAL A 726 3.95 -27.82 -22.00
CA VAL A 726 3.36 -26.47 -21.94
C VAL A 726 3.16 -25.95 -23.35
N GLY A 727 1.91 -25.64 -23.68
CA GLY A 727 1.49 -24.99 -24.93
C GLY A 727 0.71 -25.89 -25.89
N ILE A 728 0.80 -27.22 -25.80
CA ILE A 728 0.15 -28.13 -26.75
C ILE A 728 -1.35 -28.28 -26.46
N ILE A 729 -1.71 -28.33 -25.18
CA ILE A 729 -3.05 -28.74 -24.73
C ILE A 729 -3.61 -27.70 -23.76
N LYS A 730 -4.90 -27.42 -23.96
CA LYS A 730 -5.62 -26.32 -23.32
C LYS A 730 -5.88 -26.56 -21.83
N ASP A 731 -6.11 -27.81 -21.46
CA ASP A 731 -6.28 -28.26 -20.08
C ASP A 731 -5.03 -29.03 -19.65
N ILE A 732 -4.14 -28.35 -18.92
CA ILE A 732 -3.02 -29.00 -18.24
C ILE A 732 -3.46 -29.30 -16.81
N ASP A 733 -3.76 -30.57 -16.53
CA ASP A 733 -3.87 -31.07 -15.16
C ASP A 733 -2.49 -30.99 -14.50
N VAL A 734 -2.31 -30.03 -13.60
CA VAL A 734 -1.05 -29.76 -12.90
C VAL A 734 -0.87 -30.75 -11.75
N VAL A 735 -0.62 -32.02 -12.08
CA VAL A 735 -0.41 -33.09 -11.11
C VAL A 735 0.88 -32.84 -10.33
N THR A 736 0.75 -32.59 -9.03
CA THR A 736 1.88 -32.36 -8.13
C THR A 736 2.13 -33.58 -7.26
N VAL A 737 3.38 -34.05 -7.21
CA VAL A 737 3.80 -35.21 -6.42
C VAL A 737 4.58 -34.73 -5.19
N SER A 738 4.00 -34.89 -4.00
CA SER A 738 4.70 -34.55 -2.76
C SER A 738 5.58 -35.71 -2.25
N ARG A 739 6.79 -35.38 -1.78
CA ARG A 739 7.75 -36.27 -1.13
C ARG A 739 8.35 -35.56 0.08
N ARG A 740 8.83 -36.32 1.06
CA ARG A 740 9.58 -35.78 2.19
C ARG A 740 11.04 -36.17 2.06
N LEU A 741 11.91 -35.17 2.00
CA LEU A 741 13.35 -35.35 1.94
C LEU A 741 13.93 -35.50 3.36
N THR A 742 15.02 -36.26 3.44
CA THR A 742 15.83 -36.46 4.64
C THR A 742 17.26 -36.01 4.37
N PRO A 743 17.99 -35.48 5.37
CA PRO A 743 19.36 -35.00 5.15
C PRO A 743 20.27 -36.07 4.55
N GLY A 744 20.92 -35.72 3.43
CA GLY A 744 21.70 -36.64 2.58
C GLY A 744 20.95 -37.11 1.33
N ASP A 745 19.64 -36.82 1.21
CA ASP A 745 18.89 -37.08 -0.03
C ASP A 745 19.33 -36.11 -1.14
N LEU A 746 19.43 -36.64 -2.36
CA LEU A 746 19.85 -35.91 -3.54
C LEU A 746 18.81 -36.03 -4.66
N VAL A 747 18.42 -34.89 -5.22
CA VAL A 747 17.54 -34.78 -6.38
C VAL A 747 18.36 -34.45 -7.62
N VAL A 748 18.10 -35.13 -8.73
CA VAL A 748 18.65 -34.83 -10.06
C VAL A 748 17.50 -34.52 -11.00
N MET A 749 17.48 -33.32 -11.55
CA MET A 749 16.64 -32.90 -12.68
C MET A 749 17.51 -32.89 -13.93
N VAL A 750 16.96 -33.28 -15.08
CA VAL A 750 17.66 -33.32 -16.37
C VAL A 750 16.72 -32.84 -17.48
N SER A 751 17.25 -32.31 -18.59
CA SER A 751 16.50 -32.20 -19.85
C SER A 751 16.47 -33.56 -20.57
N ASP A 752 15.63 -33.66 -21.60
CA ASP A 752 15.44 -34.88 -22.38
C ASP A 752 16.70 -35.27 -23.18
N GLY A 753 17.47 -34.29 -23.67
CA GLY A 753 18.78 -34.50 -24.29
C GLY A 753 19.74 -35.35 -23.45
N MET A 754 19.66 -35.29 -22.11
CA MET A 754 20.45 -36.15 -21.21
C MET A 754 20.01 -37.63 -21.27
N LEU A 755 18.70 -37.88 -21.40
CA LEU A 755 18.15 -39.23 -21.52
C LEU A 755 18.38 -39.80 -22.92
N ASP A 756 18.39 -38.94 -23.94
CA ASP A 756 18.40 -39.34 -25.34
C ASP A 756 19.78 -39.81 -25.87
N ILE A 757 20.85 -39.52 -25.13
CA ILE A 757 22.20 -40.05 -25.40
C ILE A 757 22.27 -41.58 -25.39
N TYR A 758 21.48 -42.26 -24.54
CA TYR A 758 21.60 -43.70 -24.36
C TYR A 758 20.56 -44.50 -25.16
N SER A 759 20.97 -45.03 -26.31
CA SER A 759 20.14 -45.90 -27.16
C SER A 759 20.22 -47.41 -26.84
N GLY A 760 20.74 -47.80 -25.66
CA GLY A 760 20.98 -49.21 -25.32
C GLY A 760 19.75 -49.96 -24.74
N PRO A 761 19.80 -51.31 -24.69
CA PRO A 761 18.64 -52.17 -24.42
C PRO A 761 18.08 -52.07 -22.98
N ALA A 762 18.84 -51.47 -22.05
CA ALA A 762 18.37 -51.25 -20.67
C ALA A 762 17.26 -50.18 -20.57
N GLY A 763 17.11 -49.32 -21.59
CA GLY A 763 16.20 -48.17 -21.58
C GLY A 763 16.81 -46.93 -20.92
N LYS A 764 16.59 -45.76 -21.56
CA LYS A 764 17.16 -44.44 -21.24
C LYS A 764 17.18 -44.12 -19.73
N GLU A 765 16.01 -44.17 -19.08
CA GLU A 765 15.87 -43.85 -17.65
C GLU A 765 16.59 -44.82 -16.71
N ASN A 766 16.66 -46.11 -17.05
CA ASN A 766 17.24 -47.12 -16.17
C ASN A 766 18.76 -46.96 -16.13
N TRP A 767 19.39 -46.72 -17.28
CA TRP A 767 20.81 -46.41 -17.37
C TRP A 767 21.20 -45.21 -16.48
N LEU A 768 20.48 -44.09 -16.59
CA LEU A 768 20.76 -42.91 -15.77
C LEU A 768 20.52 -43.17 -14.28
N ARG A 769 19.48 -43.94 -13.92
CA ARG A 769 19.23 -44.38 -12.53
C ARG A 769 20.41 -45.19 -11.98
N ASP A 770 20.94 -46.14 -12.75
CA ASP A 770 22.05 -47.00 -12.34
C ASP A 770 23.35 -46.21 -12.18
N VAL A 771 23.61 -45.22 -13.05
CA VAL A 771 24.74 -44.27 -12.91
C VAL A 771 24.63 -43.44 -11.63
N ILE A 772 23.46 -42.86 -11.34
CA ILE A 772 23.22 -42.06 -10.12
C ILE A 772 23.30 -42.93 -8.85
N GLN A 773 22.93 -44.21 -8.95
CA GLN A 773 23.03 -45.19 -7.87
C GLN A 773 24.47 -45.66 -7.64
N GLY A 774 25.28 -45.78 -8.70
CA GLY A 774 26.70 -46.12 -8.64
C GLY A 774 27.60 -44.97 -8.16
N ALA A 775 27.20 -43.72 -8.42
CA ALA A 775 27.80 -42.55 -7.79
C ALA A 775 27.72 -42.67 -6.25
N GLY A 776 28.82 -42.37 -5.55
CA GLY A 776 28.88 -42.45 -4.09
C GLY A 776 28.19 -41.29 -3.37
N GLU A 777 28.70 -40.95 -2.19
CA GLU A 777 28.53 -39.59 -1.63
C GLU A 777 29.46 -38.67 -2.42
N ILE A 778 28.88 -37.77 -3.21
CA ILE A 778 29.57 -36.84 -4.13
C ILE A 778 28.86 -35.49 -3.98
N GLU A 779 29.62 -34.39 -4.00
CA GLU A 779 29.03 -33.04 -3.95
C GLU A 779 28.15 -32.78 -5.20
N PRO A 780 27.09 -31.96 -5.11
CA PRO A 780 26.15 -31.78 -6.22
C PRO A 780 26.82 -31.36 -7.53
N GLN A 781 27.73 -30.39 -7.48
CA GLN A 781 28.43 -29.90 -8.68
C GLN A 781 29.23 -31.00 -9.36
N ASP A 782 30.05 -31.73 -8.59
CA ASP A 782 30.85 -32.85 -9.08
C ASP A 782 29.97 -33.96 -9.70
N LEU A 783 28.76 -34.20 -9.16
CA LEU A 783 27.81 -35.15 -9.74
C LEU A 783 27.21 -34.62 -11.06
N ALA A 784 26.86 -33.34 -11.14
CA ALA A 784 26.37 -32.74 -12.38
C ALA A 784 27.43 -32.80 -13.49
N ASP A 785 28.67 -32.44 -13.15
CA ASP A 785 29.81 -32.48 -14.07
C ASP A 785 30.18 -33.92 -14.45
N LEU A 786 30.09 -34.89 -13.53
CA LEU A 786 30.28 -36.31 -13.84
C LEU A 786 29.24 -36.80 -14.85
N LEU A 787 27.97 -36.49 -14.65
CA LEU A 787 26.89 -36.87 -15.56
C LEU A 787 27.06 -36.23 -16.94
N LEU A 788 27.47 -34.96 -17.01
CA LEU A 788 27.77 -34.26 -18.26
C LEU A 788 28.98 -34.86 -18.98
N ASN A 789 30.06 -35.19 -18.27
CA ASN A 789 31.24 -35.82 -18.86
C ASN A 789 30.94 -37.24 -19.37
N LEU A 790 30.11 -38.01 -18.66
CA LEU A 790 29.63 -39.31 -19.14
C LEU A 790 28.79 -39.18 -20.41
N ALA A 791 27.92 -38.16 -20.49
CA ALA A 791 27.15 -37.82 -21.68
C ALA A 791 28.07 -37.52 -22.89
N VAL A 792 28.99 -36.57 -22.75
CA VAL A 792 29.99 -36.17 -23.77
C VAL A 792 30.82 -37.36 -24.24
N THR A 793 31.27 -38.21 -23.31
CA THR A 793 32.09 -39.39 -23.61
C THR A 793 31.29 -40.46 -24.36
N SER A 794 30.01 -40.64 -24.03
CA SER A 794 29.14 -41.65 -24.65
C SER A 794 28.85 -41.38 -26.13
N VAL A 795 28.80 -40.10 -26.53
CA VAL A 795 28.66 -39.68 -27.95
C VAL A 795 30.00 -39.52 -28.67
N GLY A 796 31.12 -39.65 -27.96
CA GLY A 796 32.48 -39.57 -28.51
C GLY A 796 32.98 -38.15 -28.80
N GLY A 797 32.53 -37.16 -28.02
CA GLY A 797 33.01 -35.76 -28.10
C GLY A 797 31.88 -34.72 -28.08
N ALA A 798 32.18 -33.51 -27.59
CA ALA A 798 31.20 -32.43 -27.42
C ALA A 798 30.50 -32.04 -28.73
N ASP A 799 31.23 -31.98 -29.83
CA ASP A 799 30.74 -31.63 -31.17
C ASP A 799 29.66 -32.59 -31.72
N ARG A 800 29.48 -33.76 -31.08
CA ARG A 800 28.55 -34.83 -31.49
C ARG A 800 27.30 -34.93 -30.63
N ILE A 801 27.12 -34.00 -29.70
CA ILE A 801 25.97 -33.96 -28.82
C ILE A 801 24.69 -33.71 -29.65
N PRO A 802 23.70 -34.63 -29.59
CA PRO A 802 22.56 -34.62 -30.50
C PRO A 802 21.53 -33.55 -30.14
N ASP A 803 21.43 -33.13 -28.88
CA ASP A 803 20.53 -32.09 -28.39
C ASP A 803 21.09 -31.31 -27.21
N ASP A 804 20.42 -30.23 -26.84
CA ASP A 804 20.77 -29.44 -25.65
C ASP A 804 20.67 -30.31 -24.37
N ILE A 805 21.68 -30.22 -23.49
CA ILE A 805 21.74 -31.01 -22.24
C ILE A 805 21.92 -30.08 -21.06
N SER A 806 21.02 -30.20 -20.09
CA SER A 806 21.10 -29.55 -18.78
C SER A 806 20.86 -30.55 -17.67
N ILE A 807 21.71 -30.48 -16.65
CA ILE A 807 21.69 -31.33 -15.47
C ILE A 807 21.72 -30.42 -14.24
N LEU A 808 20.75 -30.59 -13.37
CA LEU A 808 20.60 -29.84 -12.13
C LEU A 808 20.53 -30.82 -10.96
N THR A 809 21.45 -30.69 -10.02
CA THR A 809 21.55 -31.53 -8.84
C THR A 809 21.29 -30.70 -7.58
N VAL A 810 20.54 -31.26 -6.63
CA VAL A 810 20.21 -30.62 -5.37
C VAL A 810 20.41 -31.61 -4.22
N CYS A 811 21.36 -31.34 -3.33
CA CYS A 811 21.52 -32.12 -2.10
C CYS A 811 20.87 -31.39 -0.92
N PHE A 812 20.03 -32.12 -0.20
CA PHE A 812 19.33 -31.63 0.98
C PHE A 812 20.14 -31.93 2.24
N GLU A 813 20.56 -30.90 2.98
CA GLU A 813 21.42 -31.04 4.15
C GLU A 813 20.79 -30.48 5.41
N LYS A 814 21.16 -31.04 6.57
CA LYS A 814 20.82 -30.45 7.87
C LYS A 814 21.77 -29.30 8.16
N ARG A 815 21.22 -28.12 8.47
CA ARG A 815 22.01 -26.94 8.79
C ARG A 815 22.72 -27.13 10.13
N SER A 816 24.05 -27.02 10.16
CA SER A 816 24.82 -27.10 11.39
C SER A 816 24.73 -25.78 12.17
N PHE A 817 23.85 -25.72 13.18
CA PHE A 817 23.80 -24.57 14.07
C PHE A 817 24.95 -24.56 15.07
N ASP A 818 25.55 -23.38 15.26
CA ASP A 818 26.48 -23.12 16.34
C ASP A 818 25.71 -23.09 17.67
N LYS A 819 25.96 -24.08 18.55
CA LYS A 819 25.12 -24.43 19.72
C LYS A 819 24.90 -23.31 20.75
N LYS A 820 25.55 -22.15 20.62
CA LYS A 820 25.44 -21.02 21.54
C LYS A 820 24.17 -20.16 21.36
N MET A 821 23.32 -20.42 20.36
CA MET A 821 22.12 -19.61 20.08
C MET A 821 20.76 -20.29 20.29
N GLU A 822 20.71 -21.57 20.67
CA GLU A 822 19.44 -22.23 21.02
C GLU A 822 18.81 -21.59 22.28
N GLY A 823 17.51 -21.30 22.23
CA GLY A 823 16.71 -20.94 23.42
C GLY A 823 16.44 -19.45 23.67
N LYS A 824 16.94 -18.52 22.85
CA LYS A 824 16.52 -17.11 22.92
C LYS A 824 15.29 -16.88 22.04
N ALA A 825 14.13 -16.70 22.67
CA ALA A 825 12.90 -16.32 21.99
C ALA A 825 13.09 -15.05 21.16
N TYR A 826 12.43 -14.99 19.99
CA TYR A 826 12.44 -13.85 19.07
C TYR A 826 11.74 -12.62 19.65
N GLN A 827 12.40 -11.96 20.61
CA GLN A 827 11.98 -10.66 21.11
C GLN A 827 12.49 -9.59 20.17
N CYS A 828 11.57 -9.01 19.38
CA CYS A 828 11.74 -7.64 18.91
C CYS A 828 12.19 -6.79 20.10
N GLY A 829 13.36 -6.17 20.00
CA GLY A 829 13.78 -5.22 21.03
C GLY A 829 12.79 -4.06 21.03
N ASN A 830 12.23 -3.73 22.21
CA ASN A 830 11.42 -2.54 22.38
C ASN A 830 12.22 -1.31 21.95
N ILE A 831 11.84 -0.75 20.79
CA ILE A 831 12.15 0.59 20.28
C ILE A 831 10.84 1.06 19.64
#